data_AF-A0A962U3G0-F1
#
_entry.id   AF-A0A962U3G0-F1
#
_cell.length_a   1.000
_cell.length_b   1.000
_cell.length_c   1.000
_cell.angle_alpha   90.00
_cell.angle_beta   90.00
_cell.angle_gamma   90.00
#
_symmetry.space_group_name_H-M   'P 1'
#
loop_
_entity.id
_entity.type
_entity.pdbx_description
1 polymer ?
#
loop_
_entity_poly.entity_id
_entity_poly.type
_entity_poly.pdbx_seq_one_letter_code
_entity_poly.pdbx_strand_id
1 'polypeptide(L)'
;MEQRFGLTWLFMLRGPVAPPPEVVLIAIDKASSDALGVPYDTSRWPRSLHTRLVQGLAAAGARAITFDLHFKLPHADHDPAFADALRKAGNVALLEFLDKQQPVDVEHDGTRLPVVVQQRSPPAPAIAQAAGGLGPFTLPKVPDSVASFWTFDENAGSVPALPLVSLALFAQADYAALIRRGAEDAAAGAPSSLLSVISSASPSQARAALQRSLRSAGDMRPAPPVGALDSMLAALAPPTSRTFNYYGPAHTIPTVFYNDALALLARPAGRERFADKAVFVGVSSPVQWQLRDEFRTAYSDPETGLDLSGSEILATAFANLLDVSSIRPLGFTWSVPVLLVWGALSGLLLRLLRASVALPLLGLMAAAYIAMTVTLFSTQYLWLPLFVPLVVMTPLVVLTSLLWQNRLAHRDLERIQQTFGHYLPPSTMRRLVEQGYRTLDDRRTVYGVCLMTDAQGYTAVAEHMPSHELVDLVNDYLGVIIEQVAAFGGEVSDIKGDAVMAFWASRLDAHALRTAACRAVLAIDRATADWNKVNRFGVSLPTRIGMHCGAMTLARVGAADHYEHRAVGDIVNTASRLEQLSKRLGSRLLVSEGVVEGVDDVVTRRLGSFSLPGRRNPLVVHELLGRSADVRHVWAEVLPHFDAGVAAYEAGDRIAAQKAFADALALRKDDTVTRWFIAQIDTMT
;
A
#
# COMPACT_ATOMS: atom_id res chain seq x y z
N MET A 1 -8.59 -10.66 -14.71
CA MET A 1 -9.36 -10.04 -13.61
C MET A 1 -10.38 -9.05 -14.15
N GLU A 2 -9.98 -8.02 -14.91
CA GLU A 2 -10.94 -7.07 -15.51
C GLU A 2 -12.02 -7.74 -16.36
N GLN A 3 -11.64 -8.64 -17.26
CA GLN A 3 -12.60 -9.34 -18.12
C GLN A 3 -13.59 -10.22 -17.33
N ARG A 4 -13.15 -10.80 -16.21
CA ARG A 4 -13.94 -11.76 -15.43
C ARG A 4 -14.83 -11.06 -14.38
N PHE A 5 -14.31 -10.03 -13.73
CA PHE A 5 -14.99 -9.34 -12.63
C PHE A 5 -15.46 -7.94 -13.03
N GLY A 6 -14.57 -7.12 -13.61
CA GLY A 6 -14.87 -5.74 -13.99
C GLY A 6 -15.98 -5.64 -15.03
N LEU A 7 -15.90 -6.43 -16.10
CA LEU A 7 -16.92 -6.44 -17.16
C LEU A 7 -18.28 -6.92 -16.64
N THR A 8 -18.29 -7.98 -15.83
CA THR A 8 -19.51 -8.50 -15.19
C THR A 8 -20.16 -7.44 -14.29
N TRP A 9 -19.37 -6.73 -13.48
CA TRP A 9 -19.88 -5.63 -12.64
C TRP A 9 -20.47 -4.49 -13.47
N LEU A 10 -19.85 -4.13 -14.60
CA LEU A 10 -20.39 -3.10 -15.49
C LEU A 10 -21.76 -3.49 -16.07
N PHE A 11 -21.94 -4.75 -16.47
CA PHE A 11 -23.25 -5.27 -16.92
C PHE A 11 -24.30 -5.26 -15.79
N MET A 12 -23.91 -5.65 -14.57
CA MET A 12 -24.80 -5.60 -13.40
C MET A 12 -25.21 -4.17 -13.03
N LEU A 13 -24.26 -3.23 -13.02
CA LEU A 13 -24.50 -1.83 -12.68
C LEU A 13 -25.35 -1.12 -13.74
N ARG A 14 -25.18 -1.46 -15.02
CA ARG A 14 -26.01 -0.94 -16.10
C ARG A 14 -27.43 -1.53 -16.07
N GLY A 15 -27.56 -2.80 -15.72
CA GLY A 15 -28.82 -3.54 -15.80
C GLY A 15 -29.18 -3.95 -17.24
N PRO A 16 -30.36 -4.58 -17.43
CA PRO A 16 -30.83 -5.02 -18.73
C PRO A 16 -31.23 -3.83 -19.63
N VAL A 17 -31.00 -3.95 -20.92
CA VAL A 17 -31.27 -2.96 -21.96
C VAL A 17 -32.08 -3.63 -23.08
N ALA A 18 -32.97 -2.89 -23.72
CA ALA A 18 -33.75 -3.43 -24.82
C ALA A 18 -32.84 -3.78 -26.03
N PRO A 19 -32.97 -4.97 -26.63
CA PRO A 19 -32.31 -5.31 -27.88
C PRO A 19 -33.00 -4.65 -29.09
N PRO A 20 -32.34 -4.59 -30.25
CA PRO A 20 -32.95 -4.07 -31.48
C PRO A 20 -34.24 -4.83 -31.84
N PRO A 21 -35.34 -4.11 -32.17
CA PRO A 21 -36.66 -4.70 -32.43
C PRO A 21 -36.71 -5.59 -33.70
N GLU A 22 -35.72 -5.46 -34.57
CA GLU A 22 -35.53 -6.24 -35.80
C GLU A 22 -35.09 -7.67 -35.52
N VAL A 23 -34.67 -8.02 -34.30
CA VAL A 23 -34.15 -9.35 -33.97
C VAL A 23 -35.20 -10.18 -33.26
N VAL A 24 -35.47 -11.38 -33.78
CA VAL A 24 -36.39 -12.35 -33.17
C VAL A 24 -35.74 -13.73 -33.14
N LEU A 25 -35.86 -14.40 -32.00
CA LEU A 25 -35.43 -15.79 -31.82
C LEU A 25 -36.64 -16.72 -31.89
N ILE A 26 -36.54 -17.77 -32.70
CA ILE A 26 -37.43 -18.93 -32.71
C ILE A 26 -36.72 -20.06 -31.97
N ALA A 27 -37.11 -20.25 -30.71
CA ALA A 27 -36.51 -21.23 -29.83
C ALA A 27 -37.13 -22.61 -30.03
N ILE A 28 -36.28 -23.62 -30.21
CA ILE A 28 -36.67 -25.03 -30.16
C ILE A 28 -36.45 -25.54 -28.75
N ASP A 29 -37.55 -25.81 -28.07
CA ASP A 29 -37.58 -26.33 -26.71
C ASP A 29 -38.33 -27.68 -26.67
N LYS A 30 -38.32 -28.33 -25.50
CA LYS A 30 -38.94 -29.64 -25.34
C LYS A 30 -40.46 -29.59 -25.55
N ALA A 31 -41.12 -28.52 -25.11
CA ALA A 31 -42.57 -28.39 -25.29
C ALA A 31 -42.93 -28.27 -26.79
N SER A 32 -42.11 -27.58 -27.60
CA SER A 32 -42.28 -27.56 -29.05
C SER A 32 -42.17 -28.95 -29.68
N SER A 33 -41.19 -29.76 -29.27
CA SER A 33 -41.05 -31.16 -29.74
C SER A 33 -42.28 -32.00 -29.40
N ASP A 34 -42.72 -31.93 -28.15
CA ASP A 34 -43.86 -32.70 -27.65
C ASP A 34 -45.16 -32.29 -28.37
N ALA A 35 -45.38 -30.98 -28.57
CA ALA A 35 -46.55 -30.45 -29.27
C ALA A 35 -46.58 -30.82 -30.77
N LEU A 36 -45.42 -30.96 -31.40
CA LEU A 36 -45.28 -31.32 -32.82
C LEU A 36 -45.19 -32.84 -33.05
N GLY A 37 -45.15 -33.64 -31.98
CA GLY A 37 -45.04 -35.10 -32.06
C GLY A 37 -43.72 -35.59 -32.67
N VAL A 38 -42.63 -34.82 -32.49
CA VAL A 38 -41.30 -35.14 -33.03
C VAL A 38 -40.29 -35.40 -31.90
N PRO A 39 -39.23 -36.21 -32.13
CA PRO A 39 -38.19 -36.43 -31.14
C PRO A 39 -37.52 -35.12 -30.71
N TYR A 40 -37.05 -35.05 -29.47
CA TYR A 40 -36.35 -33.87 -28.98
C TYR A 40 -35.00 -33.62 -29.68
N ASP A 41 -34.38 -34.66 -30.23
CA ASP A 41 -33.19 -34.58 -31.07
C ASP A 41 -33.49 -33.85 -32.38
N THR A 42 -33.08 -32.58 -32.50
CA THR A 42 -33.34 -31.72 -33.66
C THR A 42 -32.71 -32.23 -34.96
N SER A 43 -31.67 -33.08 -34.87
CA SER A 43 -31.08 -33.71 -36.06
C SER A 43 -32.05 -34.66 -36.77
N ARG A 44 -33.06 -35.16 -36.04
CA ARG A 44 -34.09 -36.10 -36.51
C ARG A 44 -35.41 -35.43 -36.88
N TRP A 45 -35.49 -34.10 -36.80
CA TRP A 45 -36.72 -33.39 -37.17
C TRP A 45 -36.94 -33.48 -38.68
N PRO A 46 -38.19 -33.75 -39.12
CA PRO A 46 -38.50 -33.85 -40.54
C PRO A 46 -38.29 -32.48 -41.22
N ARG A 47 -37.57 -32.46 -42.35
CA ARG A 47 -37.26 -31.23 -43.08
C ARG A 47 -38.51 -30.46 -43.52
N SER A 48 -39.64 -31.14 -43.68
CA SER A 48 -40.94 -30.52 -44.00
C SER A 48 -41.37 -29.45 -42.99
N LEU A 49 -41.01 -29.58 -41.69
CA LEU A 49 -41.26 -28.55 -40.69
C LEU A 49 -40.44 -27.29 -40.95
N HIS A 50 -39.16 -27.44 -41.31
CA HIS A 50 -38.29 -26.32 -41.66
C HIS A 50 -38.68 -25.71 -43.01
N THR A 51 -39.13 -26.50 -43.99
CA THR A 51 -39.70 -26.04 -45.25
C THR A 51 -40.90 -25.12 -45.01
N ARG A 52 -41.86 -25.54 -44.17
CA ARG A 52 -43.03 -24.73 -43.80
C ARG A 52 -42.64 -23.45 -43.08
N LEU A 53 -41.67 -23.53 -42.17
CA LEU A 53 -41.16 -22.37 -41.44
C LEU A 53 -40.54 -21.35 -42.39
N VAL A 54 -39.61 -21.78 -43.25
CA VAL A 54 -38.93 -20.90 -44.23
C VAL A 54 -39.94 -20.26 -45.18
N GLN A 55 -40.88 -21.03 -45.72
CA GLN A 55 -41.92 -20.49 -46.60
C GLN A 55 -42.80 -19.47 -45.87
N GLY A 56 -43.19 -19.74 -44.63
CA GLY A 56 -43.97 -18.82 -43.81
C GLY A 56 -43.23 -17.52 -43.51
N LEU A 57 -41.97 -17.61 -43.08
CA LEU A 57 -41.13 -16.46 -42.76
C LEU A 57 -40.79 -15.61 -44.00
N ALA A 58 -40.47 -16.26 -45.13
CA ALA A 58 -40.24 -15.55 -46.39
C ALA A 58 -41.52 -14.84 -46.88
N ALA A 59 -42.68 -15.51 -46.79
CA ALA A 59 -43.97 -14.88 -47.12
C ALA A 59 -44.38 -13.79 -46.13
N ALA A 60 -43.87 -13.81 -44.90
CA ALA A 60 -44.04 -12.76 -43.91
C ALA A 60 -43.13 -11.53 -44.14
N GLY A 61 -42.16 -11.62 -45.06
CA GLY A 61 -41.21 -10.54 -45.33
C GLY A 61 -40.05 -10.48 -44.34
N ALA A 62 -39.67 -11.61 -43.71
CA ALA A 62 -38.43 -11.68 -42.94
C ALA A 62 -37.23 -11.33 -43.85
N ARG A 63 -36.32 -10.47 -43.38
CA ARG A 63 -35.16 -9.99 -44.15
C ARG A 63 -34.00 -10.98 -44.16
N ALA A 64 -33.81 -11.70 -43.06
CA ALA A 64 -32.85 -12.79 -42.95
C ALA A 64 -33.41 -13.89 -42.06
N ILE A 65 -33.12 -15.15 -42.41
CA ILE A 65 -33.49 -16.33 -41.62
C ILE A 65 -32.23 -17.12 -41.35
N THR A 66 -31.84 -17.29 -40.09
CA THR A 66 -30.58 -17.96 -39.73
C THR A 66 -30.86 -19.20 -38.91
N PHE A 67 -30.38 -20.35 -39.37
CA PHE A 67 -30.49 -21.61 -38.66
C PHE A 67 -29.20 -21.96 -37.92
N ASP A 68 -29.31 -22.03 -36.60
CA ASP A 68 -28.34 -22.63 -35.69
C ASP A 68 -28.71 -24.12 -35.47
N LEU A 69 -28.76 -24.89 -36.56
CA LEU A 69 -29.12 -26.31 -36.59
C LEU A 69 -28.21 -27.09 -37.53
N HIS A 70 -28.00 -28.36 -37.20
CA HIS A 70 -27.13 -29.26 -37.98
C HIS A 70 -27.90 -30.00 -39.07
N PHE A 71 -27.59 -29.69 -40.32
CA PHE A 71 -28.17 -30.32 -41.50
C PHE A 71 -27.19 -31.27 -42.21
N LYS A 72 -26.39 -32.03 -41.46
CA LYS A 72 -25.31 -32.90 -41.97
C LYS A 72 -25.81 -34.16 -42.71
N LEU A 73 -26.81 -34.84 -42.15
CA LEU A 73 -27.32 -36.11 -42.71
C LEU A 73 -28.34 -35.85 -43.83
N PRO A 74 -28.15 -36.43 -45.04
CA PRO A 74 -29.08 -36.29 -46.14
C PRO A 74 -30.39 -37.04 -45.88
N HIS A 75 -31.52 -36.44 -46.24
CA HIS A 75 -32.86 -37.01 -46.18
C HIS A 75 -33.50 -36.96 -47.57
N ALA A 76 -33.35 -38.04 -48.34
CA ALA A 76 -33.71 -38.10 -49.77
C ALA A 76 -35.16 -37.67 -50.07
N ASP A 77 -36.11 -37.98 -49.19
CA ASP A 77 -37.54 -37.71 -49.41
C ASP A 77 -37.97 -36.26 -49.11
N HIS A 78 -37.14 -35.48 -48.42
CA HIS A 78 -37.52 -34.14 -47.94
C HIS A 78 -36.51 -33.03 -48.26
N ASP A 79 -35.23 -33.37 -48.48
CA ASP A 79 -34.18 -32.41 -48.82
C ASP A 79 -34.47 -31.63 -50.12
N PRO A 80 -35.04 -32.21 -51.20
CA PRO A 80 -35.37 -31.45 -52.40
C PRO A 80 -36.38 -30.32 -52.13
N ALA A 81 -37.46 -30.63 -51.38
CA ALA A 81 -38.48 -29.65 -51.05
C ALA A 81 -37.95 -28.54 -50.12
N PHE A 82 -37.07 -28.90 -49.19
CA PHE A 82 -36.42 -27.92 -48.32
C PHE A 82 -35.44 -27.04 -49.10
N ALA A 83 -34.59 -27.62 -49.94
CA ALA A 83 -33.68 -26.90 -50.82
C ALA A 83 -34.43 -25.94 -51.77
N ASP A 84 -35.57 -26.36 -52.32
CA ASP A 84 -36.43 -25.48 -53.13
C ASP A 84 -36.97 -24.29 -52.33
N ALA A 85 -37.38 -24.51 -51.07
CA ALA A 85 -37.82 -23.42 -50.20
C ALA A 85 -36.69 -22.45 -49.86
N LEU A 86 -35.47 -22.95 -49.60
CA LEU A 86 -34.29 -22.13 -49.37
C LEU A 86 -33.96 -21.27 -50.59
N ARG A 87 -33.95 -21.84 -51.81
CA ARG A 87 -33.68 -21.10 -53.06
C ARG A 87 -34.73 -20.02 -53.33
N LYS A 88 -36.02 -20.32 -53.08
CA LYS A 88 -37.11 -19.34 -53.26
C LYS A 88 -37.03 -18.20 -52.25
N ALA A 89 -36.63 -18.47 -51.02
CA ALA A 89 -36.44 -17.45 -49.99
C ALA A 89 -35.20 -16.58 -50.28
N GLY A 90 -34.08 -17.20 -50.66
CA GLY A 90 -32.83 -16.52 -51.05
C GLY A 90 -32.09 -15.80 -49.91
N ASN A 91 -32.67 -15.71 -48.72
CA ASN A 91 -32.17 -14.97 -47.56
C ASN A 91 -31.97 -15.85 -46.32
N VAL A 92 -31.68 -17.14 -46.53
CA VAL A 92 -31.47 -18.10 -45.45
C VAL A 92 -29.98 -18.39 -45.23
N ALA A 93 -29.48 -18.16 -44.02
CA ALA A 93 -28.14 -18.55 -43.58
C ALA A 93 -28.18 -19.88 -42.81
N LEU A 94 -27.23 -20.77 -43.07
CA LEU A 94 -27.10 -22.04 -42.34
C LEU A 94 -25.76 -22.13 -41.64
N LEU A 95 -25.75 -22.77 -40.46
CA LEU A 95 -24.55 -23.09 -39.72
C LEU A 95 -23.66 -24.07 -40.49
N GLU A 96 -22.39 -23.70 -40.66
CA GLU A 96 -21.32 -24.59 -41.10
C GLU A 96 -20.56 -25.12 -39.88
N PHE A 97 -20.61 -26.43 -39.63
CA PHE A 97 -19.99 -27.01 -38.45
C PHE A 97 -18.48 -27.18 -38.65
N LEU A 98 -17.68 -26.98 -37.59
CA LEU A 98 -16.25 -27.27 -37.59
C LEU A 98 -15.98 -28.54 -36.78
N ASP A 99 -15.69 -29.64 -37.48
CA ASP A 99 -15.33 -30.91 -36.86
C ASP A 99 -13.90 -30.82 -36.31
N LYS A 100 -13.74 -31.15 -35.02
CA LYS A 100 -12.41 -31.17 -34.39
C LYS A 100 -11.83 -32.55 -34.58
N GLN A 101 -10.85 -32.67 -35.47
CA GLN A 101 -10.09 -33.92 -35.62
C GLN A 101 -9.25 -34.17 -34.34
N GLN A 102 -8.83 -35.42 -34.15
CA GLN A 102 -7.86 -35.74 -33.10
C GLN A 102 -6.59 -34.88 -33.30
N PRO A 103 -5.92 -34.46 -32.21
CA PRO A 103 -4.72 -33.65 -32.32
C PRO A 103 -3.70 -34.36 -33.22
N VAL A 104 -3.28 -33.69 -34.28
CA VAL A 104 -2.21 -34.18 -35.16
C VAL A 104 -0.92 -33.58 -34.63
N ASP A 105 0.07 -34.40 -34.31
CA ASP A 105 1.39 -33.91 -33.93
C ASP A 105 2.06 -33.29 -35.15
N VAL A 106 2.17 -31.95 -35.14
CA VAL A 106 2.91 -31.21 -36.16
C VAL A 106 4.29 -30.94 -35.60
N GLU A 107 5.31 -31.38 -36.33
CA GLU A 107 6.70 -31.17 -35.97
C GLU A 107 7.17 -29.82 -36.50
N HIS A 108 7.49 -28.90 -35.60
CA HIS A 108 8.05 -27.58 -35.93
C HIS A 108 9.30 -27.36 -35.06
N ASP A 109 10.44 -27.09 -35.70
CA ASP A 109 11.74 -26.93 -35.03
C ASP A 109 12.10 -28.09 -34.07
N GLY A 110 11.88 -29.33 -34.51
CA GLY A 110 12.18 -30.54 -33.73
C GLY A 110 11.27 -30.78 -32.53
N THR A 111 10.21 -29.98 -32.36
CA THR A 111 9.23 -30.11 -31.28
C THR A 111 7.89 -30.57 -31.87
N ARG A 112 7.36 -31.70 -31.39
CA ARG A 112 6.02 -32.16 -31.75
C ARG A 112 4.98 -31.40 -30.95
N LEU A 113 4.21 -30.56 -31.63
CA LEU A 113 3.10 -29.84 -31.03
C LEU A 113 1.79 -30.48 -31.49
N PRO A 114 0.91 -30.92 -30.57
CA PRO A 114 -0.40 -31.43 -30.95
C PRO A 114 -1.24 -30.27 -31.48
N VAL A 115 -1.46 -30.23 -32.79
CA VAL A 115 -2.30 -29.25 -33.48
C VAL A 115 -3.66 -29.89 -33.75
N VAL A 116 -4.71 -29.31 -33.17
CA VAL A 116 -6.09 -29.72 -33.47
C VAL A 116 -6.51 -29.07 -34.77
N VAL A 117 -6.54 -29.87 -35.85
CA VAL A 117 -7.04 -29.41 -37.16
C VAL A 117 -8.56 -29.35 -37.11
N GLN A 118 -9.13 -28.18 -37.43
CA GLN A 118 -10.58 -28.01 -37.58
C GLN A 118 -10.96 -28.20 -39.05
N GLN A 119 -11.80 -29.18 -39.33
CA GLN A 119 -12.29 -29.45 -40.68
C GLN A 119 -13.73 -28.95 -40.83
N ARG A 120 -14.00 -28.23 -41.92
CA ARG A 120 -15.37 -27.77 -42.22
C ARG A 120 -16.25 -28.94 -42.63
N SER A 121 -17.41 -29.05 -41.99
CA SER A 121 -18.46 -30.02 -42.28
C SER A 121 -19.72 -29.25 -42.69
N PRO A 122 -19.87 -28.91 -43.98
CA PRO A 122 -21.06 -28.20 -44.45
C PRO A 122 -22.33 -29.07 -44.35
N PRO A 123 -23.52 -28.47 -44.48
CA PRO A 123 -24.78 -29.19 -44.65
C PRO A 123 -24.75 -30.16 -45.85
N ALA A 124 -25.74 -31.05 -45.92
CA ALA A 124 -25.94 -31.92 -47.08
C ALA A 124 -25.87 -31.11 -48.40
N PRO A 125 -25.17 -31.58 -49.45
CA PRO A 125 -24.84 -30.76 -50.62
C PRO A 125 -26.02 -30.03 -51.28
N ALA A 126 -27.18 -30.69 -51.39
CA ALA A 126 -28.39 -30.10 -51.95
C ALA A 126 -28.92 -28.91 -51.13
N ILE A 127 -28.77 -28.97 -49.80
CA ILE A 127 -29.16 -27.91 -48.85
C ILE A 127 -28.10 -26.81 -48.86
N ALA A 128 -26.81 -27.18 -48.81
CA ALA A 128 -25.71 -26.24 -48.78
C ALA A 128 -25.68 -25.32 -50.02
N GLN A 129 -25.91 -25.89 -51.21
CA GLN A 129 -25.99 -25.12 -52.46
C GLN A 129 -27.26 -24.27 -52.58
N ALA A 130 -28.31 -24.62 -51.84
CA ALA A 130 -29.59 -23.92 -51.86
C ALA A 130 -29.69 -22.77 -50.84
N ALA A 131 -28.83 -22.77 -49.82
CA ALA A 131 -28.77 -21.72 -48.82
C ALA A 131 -28.35 -20.38 -49.43
N GLY A 132 -28.86 -19.29 -48.85
CA GLY A 132 -28.41 -17.94 -49.19
C GLY A 132 -26.95 -17.74 -48.81
N GLY A 133 -26.52 -18.23 -47.64
CA GLY A 133 -25.12 -18.22 -47.19
C GLY A 133 -24.81 -19.29 -46.14
N LEU A 134 -23.53 -19.60 -45.99
CA LEU A 134 -23.00 -20.54 -45.00
C LEU A 134 -21.94 -19.82 -44.16
N GLY A 135 -21.91 -20.09 -42.86
CA GLY A 135 -20.85 -19.57 -42.00
C GLY A 135 -20.71 -20.36 -40.71
N PRO A 136 -19.49 -20.50 -40.16
CA PRO A 136 -19.28 -21.12 -38.87
C PRO A 136 -19.72 -20.20 -37.73
N PHE A 137 -20.18 -20.79 -36.63
CA PHE A 137 -20.39 -20.09 -35.37
C PHE A 137 -19.54 -20.73 -34.29
N THR A 138 -18.26 -20.34 -34.26
CA THR A 138 -17.35 -20.70 -33.18
C THR A 138 -17.17 -19.53 -32.24
N LEU A 139 -17.03 -19.85 -30.95
CA LEU A 139 -16.70 -18.87 -29.93
C LEU A 139 -15.21 -18.98 -29.58
N PRO A 140 -14.48 -17.86 -29.46
CA PRO A 140 -13.12 -17.86 -28.96
C PRO A 140 -13.03 -18.64 -27.64
N LYS A 141 -12.07 -19.57 -27.54
CA LYS A 141 -11.87 -20.36 -26.31
C LYS A 141 -11.40 -19.43 -25.19
N VAL A 142 -12.26 -19.16 -24.21
CA VAL A 142 -11.92 -18.49 -22.96
C VAL A 142 -12.41 -19.41 -21.83
N PRO A 143 -11.56 -19.80 -20.86
CA PRO A 143 -11.81 -20.95 -19.99
C PRO A 143 -13.07 -20.87 -19.10
N ASP A 144 -13.63 -19.69 -18.85
CA ASP A 144 -14.68 -19.51 -17.82
C ASP A 144 -15.94 -18.72 -18.26
N SER A 145 -15.93 -18.05 -19.43
CA SER A 145 -17.07 -17.21 -19.87
C SER A 145 -16.98 -16.83 -21.35
N VAL A 146 -18.12 -16.72 -22.02
CA VAL A 146 -18.17 -16.19 -23.40
C VAL A 146 -18.18 -14.67 -23.34
N ALA A 147 -17.07 -14.05 -23.74
CA ALA A 147 -16.93 -12.59 -23.73
C ALA A 147 -16.88 -12.00 -25.14
N SER A 148 -16.55 -12.79 -26.16
CA SER A 148 -16.34 -12.31 -27.52
C SER A 148 -16.84 -13.29 -28.57
N PHE A 149 -17.05 -12.82 -29.79
CA PHE A 149 -17.38 -13.62 -30.97
C PHE A 149 -16.57 -13.18 -32.19
N TRP A 150 -16.49 -14.04 -33.20
CA TRP A 150 -15.80 -13.75 -34.46
C TRP A 150 -16.74 -13.11 -35.48
N THR A 151 -16.22 -12.14 -36.24
CA THR A 151 -16.80 -11.70 -37.52
C THR A 151 -16.16 -12.45 -38.69
N PHE A 152 -14.87 -12.74 -38.57
CA PHE A 152 -14.14 -13.70 -39.39
C PHE A 152 -13.43 -14.68 -38.48
N ASP A 153 -13.63 -15.98 -38.69
CA ASP A 153 -12.95 -17.01 -37.91
C ASP A 153 -11.56 -17.27 -38.50
N GLU A 154 -10.54 -16.70 -37.85
CA GLU A 154 -9.13 -16.86 -38.25
C GLU A 154 -8.67 -18.32 -38.14
N ASN A 155 -9.21 -19.09 -37.19
CA ASN A 155 -8.84 -20.50 -37.00
C ASN A 155 -9.44 -21.40 -38.09
N ALA A 156 -10.56 -20.99 -38.68
CA ALA A 156 -11.20 -21.68 -39.79
C ALA A 156 -10.72 -21.22 -41.17
N GLY A 157 -9.64 -20.43 -41.26
CA GLY A 157 -9.12 -19.90 -42.52
C GLY A 157 -9.72 -18.55 -42.95
N SER A 158 -10.01 -17.66 -41.98
CA SER A 158 -10.57 -16.32 -42.21
C SER A 158 -11.91 -16.31 -42.95
N VAL A 159 -12.80 -17.24 -42.59
CA VAL A 159 -14.15 -17.34 -43.18
C VAL A 159 -15.09 -16.39 -42.46
N PRO A 160 -16.03 -15.72 -43.16
CA PRO A 160 -17.07 -14.93 -42.51
C PRO A 160 -17.90 -15.81 -41.56
N ALA A 161 -17.98 -15.40 -40.30
CA ALA A 161 -18.76 -16.11 -39.29
C ALA A 161 -20.27 -15.92 -39.52
N LEU A 162 -21.07 -16.85 -38.97
CA LEU A 162 -22.52 -16.87 -39.15
C LEU A 162 -23.24 -15.54 -38.80
N PRO A 163 -22.87 -14.78 -37.74
CA PRO A 163 -23.45 -13.47 -37.48
C PRO A 163 -23.23 -12.47 -38.62
N LEU A 164 -22.03 -12.47 -39.22
CA LEU A 164 -21.68 -11.57 -40.34
C LEU A 164 -22.40 -11.98 -41.62
N VAL A 165 -22.50 -13.29 -41.91
CA VAL A 165 -23.27 -13.83 -43.04
C VAL A 165 -24.74 -13.44 -42.92
N SER A 166 -25.30 -13.55 -41.70
CA SER A 166 -26.68 -13.14 -41.41
C SER A 166 -26.91 -11.65 -41.64
N LEU A 167 -25.96 -10.80 -41.21
CA LEU A 167 -25.99 -9.35 -41.46
C LEU A 167 -25.90 -9.01 -42.95
N ALA A 168 -25.06 -9.71 -43.70
CA ALA A 168 -24.96 -9.53 -45.14
C ALA A 168 -26.27 -9.88 -45.86
N LEU A 169 -26.95 -10.96 -45.47
CA LEU A 169 -28.27 -11.31 -46.00
C LEU A 169 -29.33 -10.28 -45.62
N PHE A 170 -29.33 -9.83 -44.36
CA PHE A 170 -30.27 -8.81 -43.88
C PHE A 170 -30.12 -7.51 -44.67
N ALA A 171 -28.88 -7.06 -44.93
CA ALA A 171 -28.55 -5.83 -45.66
C ALA A 171 -28.60 -5.98 -47.20
N GLN A 172 -28.80 -7.20 -47.73
CA GLN A 172 -28.71 -7.48 -49.16
C GLN A 172 -29.75 -6.71 -49.99
N ALA A 173 -30.98 -6.58 -49.48
CA ALA A 173 -32.04 -5.83 -50.15
C ALA A 173 -31.68 -4.33 -50.30
N ASP A 174 -31.11 -3.74 -49.25
CA ASP A 174 -30.67 -2.34 -49.23
C ASP A 174 -29.50 -2.14 -50.21
N TYR A 175 -28.55 -3.06 -50.22
CA TYR A 175 -27.42 -3.05 -51.16
C TYR A 175 -27.90 -3.14 -52.61
N ALA A 176 -28.81 -4.09 -52.91
CA ALA A 176 -29.36 -4.24 -54.26
C ALA A 176 -30.17 -3.01 -54.70
N ALA A 177 -30.92 -2.38 -53.80
CA ALA A 177 -31.62 -1.12 -54.08
C ALA A 177 -30.63 0.01 -54.37
N LEU A 178 -29.53 0.11 -53.63
CA LEU A 178 -28.48 1.10 -53.84
C LEU A 178 -27.80 0.93 -55.20
N ILE A 179 -27.38 -0.30 -55.54
CA ILE A 179 -26.71 -0.60 -56.82
C ILE A 179 -27.64 -0.30 -58.01
N ARG A 180 -28.94 -0.62 -57.91
CA ARG A 180 -29.92 -0.27 -58.95
C ARG A 180 -30.08 1.23 -59.16
N ARG A 181 -29.96 2.05 -58.11
CA ARG A 181 -30.08 3.52 -58.19
C ARG A 181 -28.81 4.19 -58.74
N GLY A 182 -27.63 3.63 -58.48
CA GLY A 182 -26.34 4.18 -58.96
C GLY A 182 -25.93 3.74 -60.37
N ALA A 183 -26.84 3.12 -61.14
CA ALA A 183 -26.54 2.40 -62.37
C ALA A 183 -26.49 3.27 -63.64
N GLU A 184 -25.67 4.33 -63.63
CA GLU A 184 -25.16 4.93 -64.88
C GLU A 184 -23.62 4.88 -64.96
N ASP A 185 -22.89 5.09 -63.84
CA ASP A 185 -21.40 5.01 -63.82
C ASP A 185 -20.82 3.93 -62.88
N ALA A 186 -21.58 3.38 -61.92
CA ALA A 186 -21.06 2.47 -60.88
C ALA A 186 -21.13 0.96 -61.22
N ALA A 187 -21.84 0.58 -62.29
CA ALA A 187 -22.19 -0.81 -62.57
C ALA A 187 -21.04 -1.66 -63.16
N ALA A 188 -19.99 -1.03 -63.69
CA ALA A 188 -18.84 -1.74 -64.27
C ALA A 188 -17.86 -2.21 -63.17
N GLY A 189 -18.22 -3.27 -62.45
CA GLY A 189 -17.33 -3.97 -61.51
C GLY A 189 -17.78 -4.03 -60.05
N ALA A 190 -18.96 -3.52 -59.71
CA ALA A 190 -19.53 -3.71 -58.39
C ALA A 190 -20.00 -5.17 -58.20
N PRO A 191 -19.66 -5.83 -57.07
CA PRO A 191 -20.08 -7.19 -56.80
C PRO A 191 -21.61 -7.29 -56.68
N SER A 192 -22.18 -8.37 -57.21
CA SER A 192 -23.63 -8.59 -57.32
C SER A 192 -24.31 -8.92 -55.98
N SER A 193 -23.56 -9.40 -54.98
CA SER A 193 -24.08 -9.69 -53.64
C SER A 193 -23.07 -9.35 -52.53
N LEU A 194 -23.56 -8.95 -51.36
CA LEU A 194 -22.74 -8.74 -50.17
C LEU A 194 -22.05 -10.02 -49.72
N LEU A 195 -22.68 -11.19 -49.92
CA LEU A 195 -22.06 -12.47 -49.62
C LEU A 195 -20.84 -12.76 -50.49
N SER A 196 -20.90 -12.46 -51.80
CA SER A 196 -19.73 -12.57 -52.65
C SER A 196 -18.59 -11.66 -52.21
N VAL A 197 -18.90 -10.48 -51.62
CA VAL A 197 -17.90 -9.55 -51.09
C VAL A 197 -17.17 -10.13 -49.88
N ILE A 198 -17.89 -10.67 -48.91
CA ILE A 198 -17.29 -11.15 -47.67
C ILE A 198 -16.64 -12.53 -47.81
N SER A 199 -17.03 -13.33 -48.81
CA SER A 199 -16.51 -14.70 -49.00
C SER A 199 -15.32 -14.78 -49.96
N SER A 200 -15.11 -13.80 -50.84
CA SER A 200 -14.04 -13.83 -51.85
C SER A 200 -12.82 -12.98 -51.50
N ALA A 201 -12.86 -12.25 -50.40
CA ALA A 201 -11.89 -11.22 -50.07
C ALA A 201 -11.51 -11.26 -48.59
N SER A 202 -10.30 -10.79 -48.26
CA SER A 202 -9.92 -10.58 -46.86
C SER A 202 -10.82 -9.49 -46.23
N PRO A 203 -10.93 -9.42 -44.88
CA PRO A 203 -11.81 -8.44 -44.22
C PRO A 203 -11.56 -6.99 -44.66
N SER A 204 -10.30 -6.60 -44.84
CA SER A 204 -9.90 -5.28 -45.31
C SER A 204 -10.26 -5.03 -46.78
N GLN A 205 -10.10 -6.04 -47.63
CA GLN A 205 -10.51 -5.98 -49.04
C GLN A 205 -12.04 -5.93 -49.18
N ALA A 206 -12.77 -6.74 -48.42
CA ALA A 206 -14.23 -6.73 -48.36
C ALA A 206 -14.75 -5.36 -47.90
N ARG A 207 -14.15 -4.78 -46.86
CA ARG A 207 -14.47 -3.41 -46.40
C ARG A 207 -14.19 -2.38 -47.49
N ALA A 208 -13.02 -2.43 -48.13
CA ALA A 208 -12.66 -1.49 -49.19
C ALA A 208 -13.57 -1.62 -50.43
N ALA A 209 -14.01 -2.84 -50.77
CA ALA A 209 -14.97 -3.08 -51.83
C ALA A 209 -16.34 -2.46 -51.50
N LEU A 210 -16.86 -2.72 -50.29
CA LEU A 210 -18.14 -2.15 -49.85
C LEU A 210 -18.07 -0.61 -49.75
N GLN A 211 -16.97 -0.05 -49.23
CA GLN A 211 -16.76 1.40 -49.18
C GLN A 211 -16.75 2.03 -50.58
N ARG A 212 -16.13 1.36 -51.57
CA ARG A 212 -16.15 1.83 -52.96
C ARG A 212 -17.56 1.83 -53.52
N SER A 213 -18.30 0.74 -53.37
CA SER A 213 -19.72 0.65 -53.81
C SER A 213 -20.60 1.71 -53.15
N LEU A 214 -20.35 2.02 -51.88
CA LEU A 214 -21.10 3.05 -51.13
C LEU A 214 -20.73 4.47 -51.54
N ARG A 215 -19.47 4.73 -51.93
CA ARG A 215 -19.03 6.04 -52.42
C ARG A 215 -19.53 6.32 -53.84
N SER A 216 -19.50 5.31 -54.70
CA SER A 216 -19.99 5.43 -56.08
C SER A 216 -21.51 5.71 -56.15
N ALA A 217 -22.24 5.41 -55.08
CA ALA A 217 -23.68 5.66 -55.00
C ALA A 217 -24.06 7.11 -54.55
N GLY A 218 -23.10 7.95 -54.16
CA GLY A 218 -23.31 9.39 -53.89
C GLY A 218 -24.33 9.76 -52.80
N ASP A 219 -24.79 11.03 -52.83
CA ASP A 219 -25.78 11.68 -51.92
C ASP A 219 -27.22 11.09 -52.02
N MET A 220 -27.45 10.02 -52.78
CA MET A 220 -28.74 9.34 -52.91
C MET A 220 -29.05 8.38 -51.75
N ARG A 221 -28.44 8.61 -50.58
CA ARG A 221 -28.73 7.86 -49.35
C ARG A 221 -30.06 8.35 -48.77
N PRO A 222 -31.08 7.50 -48.56
CA PRO A 222 -32.13 7.86 -47.61
C PRO A 222 -31.49 7.99 -46.21
N ALA A 223 -31.78 9.07 -45.49
CA ALA A 223 -31.57 9.17 -44.03
C ALA A 223 -32.90 8.82 -43.32
N PRO A 224 -32.98 8.21 -42.10
CA PRO A 224 -31.99 7.83 -41.05
C PRO A 224 -32.20 6.34 -40.53
N PRO A 225 -31.92 5.95 -39.25
CA PRO A 225 -30.63 5.86 -38.54
C PRO A 225 -29.78 4.65 -39.01
N VAL A 226 -28.48 4.61 -38.69
CA VAL A 226 -27.44 3.65 -39.15
C VAL A 226 -27.98 2.50 -40.03
N GLY A 227 -28.00 2.71 -41.34
CA GLY A 227 -28.53 1.70 -42.25
C GLY A 227 -27.73 0.40 -42.15
N ALA A 228 -28.36 -0.75 -42.40
CA ALA A 228 -27.70 -2.07 -42.29
C ALA A 228 -26.37 -2.17 -43.07
N LEU A 229 -26.17 -1.32 -44.10
CA LEU A 229 -24.92 -1.18 -44.86
C LEU A 229 -23.79 -0.48 -44.07
N ASP A 230 -24.11 0.52 -43.25
CA ASP A 230 -23.14 1.16 -42.35
C ASP A 230 -22.76 0.19 -41.22
N SER A 231 -23.71 -0.60 -40.72
CA SER A 231 -23.48 -1.72 -39.79
C SER A 231 -22.55 -2.77 -40.39
N MET A 232 -22.78 -3.14 -41.66
CA MET A 232 -21.87 -4.02 -42.43
C MET A 232 -20.46 -3.44 -42.52
N LEU A 233 -20.32 -2.14 -42.85
CA LEU A 233 -19.00 -1.50 -42.86
C LEU A 233 -18.33 -1.61 -41.48
N ALA A 234 -19.04 -1.28 -40.41
CA ALA A 234 -18.52 -1.33 -39.05
C ALA A 234 -18.09 -2.75 -38.65
N ALA A 235 -18.87 -3.77 -39.04
CA ALA A 235 -18.56 -5.18 -38.81
C ALA A 235 -17.29 -5.64 -39.53
N LEU A 236 -17.03 -5.16 -40.76
CA LEU A 236 -15.83 -5.47 -41.53
C LEU A 236 -14.58 -4.70 -41.07
N ALA A 237 -14.70 -3.76 -40.13
CA ALA A 237 -13.52 -3.07 -39.59
C ALA A 237 -12.71 -4.02 -38.68
N PRO A 238 -11.37 -3.89 -38.62
CA PRO A 238 -10.59 -4.56 -37.59
C PRO A 238 -10.94 -4.02 -36.19
N PRO A 239 -10.85 -4.84 -35.13
CA PRO A 239 -10.50 -6.26 -35.13
C PRO A 239 -11.60 -7.20 -35.64
N THR A 240 -11.20 -8.37 -36.13
CA THR A 240 -12.04 -9.48 -36.64
C THR A 240 -12.78 -10.24 -35.53
N SER A 241 -12.45 -9.99 -34.26
CA SER A 241 -13.23 -10.40 -33.09
C SER A 241 -13.90 -9.20 -32.43
N ARG A 242 -15.08 -9.41 -31.84
CA ARG A 242 -15.87 -8.39 -31.15
C ARG A 242 -16.26 -8.88 -29.76
N THR A 243 -16.25 -7.98 -28.78
CA THR A 243 -16.73 -8.29 -27.43
C THR A 243 -18.25 -8.12 -27.39
N PHE A 244 -18.92 -9.09 -26.78
CA PHE A 244 -20.37 -9.08 -26.62
C PHE A 244 -20.82 -7.88 -25.80
N ASN A 245 -21.90 -7.26 -26.25
CA ASN A 245 -22.75 -6.41 -25.46
C ASN A 245 -24.06 -7.17 -25.20
N TYR A 246 -24.11 -7.88 -24.08
CA TYR A 246 -25.31 -8.61 -23.67
C TYR A 246 -26.42 -7.65 -23.32
N TYR A 247 -27.64 -7.93 -23.77
CA TYR A 247 -28.79 -7.06 -23.50
C TYR A 247 -29.43 -7.34 -22.14
N GLY A 248 -29.32 -8.56 -21.62
CA GLY A 248 -29.91 -8.93 -20.33
C GLY A 248 -29.82 -10.43 -20.05
N PRO A 249 -30.59 -10.93 -19.06
CA PRO A 249 -30.71 -12.36 -18.80
C PRO A 249 -31.37 -13.11 -19.97
N ALA A 250 -31.43 -14.44 -19.89
CA ALA A 250 -32.06 -15.29 -20.91
C ALA A 250 -33.48 -14.80 -21.27
N HIS A 251 -33.84 -14.93 -22.54
CA HIS A 251 -35.10 -14.45 -23.14
C HIS A 251 -35.26 -12.92 -23.19
N THR A 252 -34.16 -12.16 -23.04
CA THR A 252 -34.19 -10.70 -23.31
C THR A 252 -34.39 -10.43 -24.80
N ILE A 253 -33.80 -11.26 -25.67
CA ILE A 253 -34.13 -11.24 -27.10
C ILE A 253 -35.57 -11.73 -27.27
N PRO A 254 -36.44 -11.01 -28.02
CA PRO A 254 -37.80 -11.44 -28.27
C PRO A 254 -37.85 -12.87 -28.81
N THR A 255 -38.32 -13.80 -27.97
CA THR A 255 -38.32 -15.23 -28.24
C THR A 255 -39.73 -15.74 -28.49
N VAL A 256 -39.91 -16.54 -29.54
CA VAL A 256 -41.13 -17.27 -29.87
C VAL A 256 -40.79 -18.75 -29.94
N PHE A 257 -41.57 -19.63 -29.34
CA PHE A 257 -41.31 -21.06 -29.44
C PHE A 257 -41.66 -21.60 -30.83
N TYR A 258 -40.96 -22.65 -31.27
CA TYR A 258 -41.03 -23.12 -32.65
C TYR A 258 -42.45 -23.53 -33.08
N ASN A 259 -43.19 -24.23 -32.22
CA ASN A 259 -44.58 -24.61 -32.47
C ASN A 259 -45.50 -23.38 -32.65
N ASP A 260 -45.36 -22.37 -31.79
CA ASP A 260 -46.11 -21.14 -31.81
C ASP A 260 -45.77 -20.30 -33.05
N ALA A 261 -44.51 -20.27 -33.45
CA ALA A 261 -44.07 -19.59 -34.67
C ALA A 261 -44.77 -20.17 -35.91
N LEU A 262 -44.86 -21.50 -36.03
CA LEU A 262 -45.61 -22.15 -37.11
C LEU A 262 -47.11 -21.79 -37.09
N ALA A 263 -47.71 -21.74 -35.90
CA ALA A 263 -49.11 -21.37 -35.74
C ALA A 263 -49.39 -19.90 -36.08
N LEU A 264 -48.48 -19.00 -35.71
CA LEU A 264 -48.55 -17.57 -36.03
C LEU A 264 -48.41 -17.33 -37.54
N LEU A 265 -47.46 -17.99 -38.20
CA LEU A 265 -47.22 -17.82 -39.64
C LEU A 265 -48.37 -18.34 -40.52
N ALA A 266 -49.17 -19.27 -39.99
CA ALA A 266 -50.38 -19.75 -40.64
C ALA A 266 -51.49 -18.68 -40.72
N ARG A 267 -51.42 -17.62 -39.89
CA ARG A 267 -52.41 -16.53 -39.84
C ARG A 267 -51.81 -15.23 -40.38
N PRO A 268 -52.53 -14.45 -41.22
CA PRO A 268 -52.00 -13.17 -41.74
C PRO A 268 -51.53 -12.20 -40.64
N ALA A 269 -52.32 -12.03 -39.56
CA ALA A 269 -51.97 -11.16 -38.44
C ALA A 269 -50.71 -11.60 -37.68
N GLY A 270 -50.37 -12.90 -37.68
CA GLY A 270 -49.16 -13.41 -37.04
C GLY A 270 -47.90 -13.15 -37.85
N ARG A 271 -48.01 -12.88 -39.16
CA ARG A 271 -46.87 -12.62 -40.05
C ARG A 271 -46.22 -11.27 -39.80
N GLU A 272 -46.99 -10.27 -39.37
CA GLU A 272 -46.48 -8.93 -39.01
C GLU A 272 -45.38 -9.00 -37.93
N ARG A 273 -45.41 -10.03 -37.06
CA ARG A 273 -44.39 -10.23 -36.02
C ARG A 273 -42.99 -10.48 -36.57
N PHE A 274 -42.88 -10.97 -37.81
CA PHE A 274 -41.64 -11.36 -38.48
C PHE A 274 -41.29 -10.49 -39.70
N ALA A 275 -42.17 -9.56 -40.07
CA ALA A 275 -41.94 -8.65 -41.18
C ALA A 275 -40.75 -7.71 -40.90
N ASP A 276 -39.87 -7.55 -41.89
CA ASP A 276 -38.65 -6.74 -41.82
C ASP A 276 -37.63 -7.16 -40.74
N LYS A 277 -37.74 -8.40 -40.22
CA LYS A 277 -36.91 -8.90 -39.12
C LYS A 277 -35.80 -9.86 -39.57
N ALA A 278 -34.75 -9.94 -38.76
CA ALA A 278 -33.79 -11.03 -38.74
C ALA A 278 -34.27 -12.10 -37.74
N VAL A 279 -34.51 -13.30 -38.26
CA VAL A 279 -35.11 -14.40 -37.51
C VAL A 279 -34.08 -15.50 -37.31
N PHE A 280 -33.75 -15.79 -36.05
CA PHE A 280 -32.82 -16.85 -35.66
C PHE A 280 -33.60 -18.08 -35.23
N VAL A 281 -33.17 -19.27 -35.65
CA VAL A 281 -33.84 -20.54 -35.31
C VAL A 281 -32.81 -21.49 -34.74
N GLY A 282 -33.01 -21.94 -33.50
CA GLY A 282 -32.05 -22.84 -32.85
C GLY A 282 -32.58 -23.43 -31.55
N VAL A 283 -31.78 -24.33 -30.96
CA VAL A 283 -32.14 -25.03 -29.73
C VAL A 283 -32.00 -24.11 -28.51
N SER A 284 -32.95 -24.20 -27.59
CA SER A 284 -33.01 -23.44 -26.34
C SER A 284 -33.28 -24.40 -25.18
N SER A 285 -32.28 -25.16 -24.72
CA SER A 285 -32.44 -26.06 -23.56
C SER A 285 -31.13 -26.57 -22.96
N PRO A 286 -31.11 -26.83 -21.64
CA PRO A 286 -29.96 -27.34 -20.88
C PRO A 286 -29.61 -28.84 -21.09
N VAL A 287 -30.41 -29.64 -21.80
CA VAL A 287 -30.40 -31.13 -21.66
C VAL A 287 -29.62 -31.90 -22.73
N GLN A 288 -28.86 -31.27 -23.63
CA GLN A 288 -28.09 -32.03 -24.65
C GLN A 288 -26.69 -32.41 -24.14
N TRP A 289 -26.62 -33.51 -23.39
CA TRP A 289 -25.44 -34.09 -22.71
C TRP A 289 -24.16 -34.33 -23.54
N GLN A 290 -24.18 -34.15 -24.88
CA GLN A 290 -22.98 -34.19 -25.74
C GLN A 290 -22.47 -32.82 -26.20
N LEU A 291 -23.26 -31.76 -26.02
CA LEU A 291 -22.88 -30.37 -26.27
C LEU A 291 -23.16 -29.58 -24.99
N ARG A 292 -22.12 -29.32 -24.18
CA ARG A 292 -22.16 -28.21 -23.21
C ARG A 292 -22.22 -26.89 -24.00
N ASP A 293 -23.40 -26.56 -24.51
CA ASP A 293 -23.72 -25.26 -25.12
C ASP A 293 -24.41 -24.33 -24.11
N GLU A 294 -24.18 -24.55 -22.81
CA GLU A 294 -24.43 -23.57 -21.76
C GLU A 294 -23.21 -22.68 -21.64
N PHE A 295 -23.37 -21.44 -22.07
CA PHE A 295 -22.29 -20.46 -22.08
C PHE A 295 -22.50 -19.50 -20.92
N ARG A 296 -21.62 -19.55 -19.93
CA ARG A 296 -21.65 -18.57 -18.84
C ARG A 296 -21.38 -17.16 -19.38
N THR A 297 -22.30 -16.25 -19.08
CA THR A 297 -22.27 -14.83 -19.46
C THR A 297 -22.33 -13.95 -18.20
N ALA A 298 -22.31 -12.63 -18.39
CA ALA A 298 -22.44 -11.67 -17.29
C ALA A 298 -23.82 -11.69 -16.60
N TYR A 299 -24.84 -12.27 -17.24
CA TYR A 299 -26.20 -12.43 -16.68
C TYR A 299 -26.54 -13.87 -16.32
N SER A 300 -25.55 -14.78 -16.32
CA SER A 300 -25.75 -16.14 -15.83
C SER A 300 -26.16 -16.12 -14.36
N ASP A 301 -27.32 -16.71 -14.08
CA ASP A 301 -27.86 -16.78 -12.73
C ASP A 301 -27.29 -18.02 -12.00
N PRO A 302 -26.49 -17.83 -10.93
CA PRO A 302 -25.93 -18.95 -10.17
C PRO A 302 -26.96 -19.75 -9.39
N GLU A 303 -28.13 -19.16 -9.07
CA GLU A 303 -29.18 -19.76 -8.25
C GLU A 303 -30.19 -20.54 -9.10
N THR A 304 -30.55 -20.03 -10.28
CA THR A 304 -31.49 -20.71 -11.20
C THR A 304 -30.79 -21.58 -12.24
N GLY A 305 -29.50 -21.36 -12.50
CA GLY A 305 -28.72 -22.11 -13.50
C GLY A 305 -29.14 -21.84 -14.96
N LEU A 306 -29.95 -20.80 -15.18
CA LEU A 306 -30.40 -20.38 -16.51
C LEU A 306 -29.28 -19.59 -17.22
N ASP A 307 -28.62 -20.24 -18.16
CA ASP A 307 -27.63 -19.65 -19.06
C ASP A 307 -28.26 -19.27 -20.41
N LEU A 308 -27.64 -18.34 -21.14
CA LEU A 308 -28.06 -18.01 -22.51
C LEU A 308 -27.79 -19.21 -23.44
N SER A 309 -28.77 -19.56 -24.26
CA SER A 309 -28.62 -20.60 -25.27
C SER A 309 -27.67 -20.17 -26.39
N GLY A 310 -27.02 -21.12 -27.07
CA GLY A 310 -26.16 -20.84 -28.22
C GLY A 310 -26.86 -20.01 -29.30
N SER A 311 -28.15 -20.27 -29.54
CA SER A 311 -28.97 -19.54 -30.49
C SER A 311 -29.31 -18.11 -30.05
N GLU A 312 -29.51 -17.86 -28.75
CA GLU A 312 -29.66 -16.50 -28.21
C GLU A 312 -28.33 -15.71 -28.25
N ILE A 313 -27.18 -16.39 -28.07
CA ILE A 313 -25.86 -15.77 -28.21
C ILE A 313 -25.58 -15.41 -29.66
N LEU A 314 -25.96 -16.26 -30.62
CA LEU A 314 -25.89 -15.95 -32.05
C LEU A 314 -26.76 -14.73 -32.41
N ALA A 315 -28.00 -14.70 -31.91
CA ALA A 315 -28.89 -13.55 -32.10
C ALA A 315 -28.31 -12.27 -31.46
N THR A 316 -27.70 -12.38 -30.28
CA THR A 316 -27.01 -11.28 -29.61
C THR A 316 -25.80 -10.78 -30.41
N ALA A 317 -25.00 -11.69 -30.97
CA ALA A 317 -23.86 -11.35 -31.81
C ALA A 317 -24.31 -10.55 -33.04
N PHE A 318 -25.35 -11.02 -33.73
CA PHE A 318 -25.95 -10.29 -34.85
C PHE A 318 -26.47 -8.92 -34.43
N ALA A 319 -27.23 -8.84 -33.33
CA ALA A 319 -27.79 -7.60 -32.80
C ALA A 319 -26.67 -6.59 -32.48
N ASN A 320 -25.54 -7.03 -31.92
CA ASN A 320 -24.40 -6.15 -31.67
C ASN A 320 -23.74 -5.63 -32.95
N LEU A 321 -23.74 -6.42 -34.03
CA LEU A 321 -23.26 -5.96 -35.33
C LEU A 321 -24.24 -4.98 -35.99
N LEU A 322 -25.55 -5.26 -35.89
CA LEU A 322 -26.61 -4.42 -36.46
C LEU A 322 -26.62 -3.01 -35.85
N ASP A 323 -26.61 -2.90 -34.52
CA ASP A 323 -26.63 -1.61 -33.81
C ASP A 323 -25.25 -0.98 -33.62
N VAL A 324 -24.19 -1.65 -34.08
CA VAL A 324 -22.79 -1.25 -33.84
C VAL A 324 -22.53 -1.07 -32.33
N SER A 325 -23.11 -1.96 -31.52
CA SER A 325 -23.15 -1.86 -30.06
C SER A 325 -22.17 -2.79 -29.35
N SER A 326 -21.28 -3.49 -30.07
CA SER A 326 -20.22 -4.32 -29.48
C SER A 326 -19.35 -3.52 -28.51
N ILE A 327 -19.05 -4.11 -27.34
CA ILE A 327 -18.18 -3.48 -26.34
C ILE A 327 -16.76 -3.34 -26.90
N ARG A 328 -16.15 -2.17 -26.66
CA ARG A 328 -14.77 -1.87 -27.08
C ARG A 328 -13.88 -1.78 -25.84
N PRO A 329 -12.95 -2.72 -25.63
CA PRO A 329 -11.97 -2.60 -24.54
C PRO A 329 -11.08 -1.38 -24.78
N LEU A 330 -10.76 -0.65 -23.71
CA LEU A 330 -9.74 0.39 -23.77
C LEU A 330 -8.39 -0.28 -24.06
N GLY A 331 -7.77 0.05 -25.20
CA GLY A 331 -6.49 -0.53 -25.61
C GLY A 331 -5.41 -0.37 -24.54
N PHE A 332 -4.39 -1.24 -24.56
CA PHE A 332 -3.29 -1.22 -23.58
C PHE A 332 -2.66 0.17 -23.41
N THR A 333 -2.43 0.87 -24.53
CA THR A 333 -1.87 2.22 -24.59
C THR A 333 -2.62 3.25 -23.75
N TRP A 334 -3.95 3.12 -23.65
CA TRP A 334 -4.80 4.05 -22.91
C TRP A 334 -5.16 3.55 -21.51
N SER A 335 -5.18 2.23 -21.32
CA SER A 335 -5.40 1.62 -20.00
C SER A 335 -4.29 1.98 -19.01
N VAL A 336 -3.02 1.97 -19.43
CA VAL A 336 -1.89 2.29 -18.53
C VAL A 336 -1.95 3.73 -17.99
N PRO A 337 -2.12 4.78 -18.81
CA PRO A 337 -2.28 6.15 -18.32
C PRO A 337 -3.44 6.31 -17.33
N VAL A 338 -4.59 5.68 -17.57
CA VAL A 338 -5.74 5.74 -16.66
C VAL A 338 -5.37 5.17 -15.28
N LEU A 339 -4.68 4.03 -15.25
CA LEU A 339 -4.22 3.41 -13.99
C LEU A 339 -3.14 4.26 -13.29
N LEU A 340 -2.21 4.85 -14.04
CA LEU A 340 -1.18 5.73 -13.49
C LEU A 340 -1.77 7.02 -12.90
N VAL A 341 -2.72 7.64 -13.61
CA VAL A 341 -3.43 8.84 -13.12
C VAL A 341 -4.21 8.49 -11.84
N TRP A 342 -4.92 7.36 -11.83
CA TRP A 342 -5.63 6.89 -10.63
C TRP A 342 -4.67 6.70 -9.44
N GLY A 343 -3.54 6.00 -9.64
CA GLY A 343 -2.53 5.79 -8.62
C GLY A 343 -1.87 7.08 -8.13
N ALA A 344 -1.55 8.00 -9.04
CA ALA A 344 -0.95 9.29 -8.71
C ALA A 344 -1.91 10.18 -7.91
N LEU A 345 -3.18 10.29 -8.33
CA LEU A 345 -4.19 11.09 -7.63
C LEU A 345 -4.50 10.53 -6.24
N SER A 346 -4.72 9.22 -6.12
CA SER A 346 -4.97 8.57 -4.82
C SER A 346 -3.77 8.69 -3.87
N GLY A 347 -2.55 8.48 -4.37
CA GLY A 347 -1.33 8.66 -3.58
C GLY A 347 -1.08 10.11 -3.16
N LEU A 348 -1.32 11.06 -4.05
CA LEU A 348 -1.20 12.50 -3.76
C LEU A 348 -2.21 12.93 -2.69
N LEU A 349 -3.45 12.46 -2.79
CA LEU A 349 -4.50 12.73 -1.81
C LEU A 349 -4.12 12.25 -0.40
N LEU A 350 -3.63 11.02 -0.28
CA LEU A 350 -3.18 10.43 0.99
C LEU A 350 -1.89 11.06 1.53
N ARG A 351 -1.06 11.66 0.66
CA ARG A 351 0.16 12.37 1.05
C ARG A 351 -0.13 13.77 1.57
N LEU A 352 -1.04 14.50 0.92
CA LEU A 352 -1.30 15.91 1.23
C LEU A 352 -2.32 16.12 2.35
N LEU A 353 -3.24 15.17 2.55
CA LEU A 353 -4.34 15.31 3.49
C LEU A 353 -4.21 14.32 4.65
N ARG A 354 -4.79 14.69 5.80
CA ARG A 354 -4.93 13.78 6.94
C ARG A 354 -5.83 12.60 6.55
N ALA A 355 -5.54 11.40 7.08
CA ALA A 355 -6.28 10.18 6.73
C ALA A 355 -7.81 10.32 6.91
N SER A 356 -8.27 11.07 7.92
CA SER A 356 -9.68 11.33 8.16
C SER A 356 -10.38 12.11 7.04
N VAL A 357 -9.65 12.92 6.27
CA VAL A 357 -10.17 13.69 5.13
C VAL A 357 -9.85 12.99 3.81
N ALA A 358 -8.69 12.35 3.71
CA ALA A 358 -8.27 11.64 2.50
C ALA A 358 -9.16 10.43 2.19
N LEU A 359 -9.53 9.62 3.18
CA LEU A 359 -10.36 8.43 2.95
C LEU A 359 -11.76 8.73 2.38
N PRO A 360 -12.55 9.69 2.92
CA PRO A 360 -13.85 10.01 2.32
C PRO A 360 -13.71 10.63 0.92
N LEU A 361 -12.69 11.46 0.68
CA LEU A 361 -12.42 12.00 -0.66
C LEU A 361 -12.02 10.92 -1.66
N LEU A 362 -11.24 9.93 -1.24
CA LEU A 362 -10.90 8.76 -2.06
C LEU A 362 -12.15 7.94 -2.41
N GLY A 363 -13.07 7.78 -1.45
CA GLY A 363 -14.39 7.18 -1.69
C GLY A 363 -15.23 7.96 -2.69
N LEU A 364 -15.26 9.30 -2.58
CA LEU A 364 -15.94 10.17 -3.54
C LEU A 364 -15.33 10.08 -4.94
N MET A 365 -14.00 10.07 -5.03
CA MET A 365 -13.27 9.90 -6.29
C MET A 365 -13.58 8.54 -6.93
N ALA A 366 -13.66 7.47 -6.14
CA ALA A 366 -14.07 6.14 -6.60
C ALA A 366 -15.51 6.13 -7.10
N ALA A 367 -16.45 6.74 -6.37
CA ALA A 367 -17.84 6.85 -6.80
C ALA A 367 -17.97 7.63 -8.12
N ALA A 368 -17.24 8.74 -8.28
CA ALA A 368 -17.21 9.51 -9.51
C ALA A 368 -16.64 8.69 -10.68
N TYR A 369 -15.57 7.92 -10.45
CA TYR A 369 -15.00 7.04 -11.46
C TYR A 369 -15.96 5.91 -11.86
N ILE A 370 -16.63 5.27 -10.90
CA ILE A 370 -17.66 4.25 -11.17
C ILE A 370 -18.79 4.86 -12.02
N ALA A 371 -19.32 6.02 -11.63
CA ALA A 371 -20.39 6.68 -12.39
C ALA A 371 -19.95 7.02 -13.83
N MET A 372 -18.74 7.55 -14.01
CA MET A 372 -18.18 7.86 -15.32
C MET A 372 -18.03 6.58 -16.18
N THR A 373 -17.44 5.52 -15.62
CA THR A 373 -17.23 4.26 -16.35
C THR A 373 -18.53 3.59 -16.74
N VAL A 374 -19.53 3.54 -15.85
CA VAL A 374 -20.87 3.02 -16.16
C VAL A 374 -21.56 3.85 -17.24
N THR A 375 -21.44 5.18 -17.19
CA THR A 375 -22.03 6.08 -18.21
C THR A 375 -21.40 5.85 -19.57
N LEU A 376 -20.07 5.79 -19.65
CA LEU A 376 -19.35 5.52 -20.91
C LEU A 376 -19.61 4.11 -21.45
N PHE A 377 -19.73 3.12 -20.56
CA PHE A 377 -20.08 1.75 -20.93
C PHE A 377 -21.50 1.66 -21.51
N SER A 378 -22.45 2.40 -20.93
CA SER A 378 -23.86 2.37 -21.33
C SER A 378 -24.17 3.20 -22.57
N THR A 379 -23.43 4.28 -22.81
CA THR A 379 -23.71 5.21 -23.92
C THR A 379 -22.76 5.09 -25.10
N GLN A 380 -21.50 4.73 -24.85
CA GLN A 380 -20.44 4.66 -25.89
C GLN A 380 -19.90 3.24 -26.10
N TYR A 381 -20.41 2.27 -25.34
CA TYR A 381 -19.96 0.87 -25.34
C TYR A 381 -18.45 0.73 -25.06
N LEU A 382 -17.89 1.68 -24.31
CA LEU A 382 -16.46 1.71 -23.98
C LEU A 382 -16.22 1.03 -22.63
N TRP A 383 -15.34 0.04 -22.62
CA TRP A 383 -14.99 -0.70 -21.41
C TRP A 383 -13.67 -0.16 -20.82
N LEU A 384 -13.82 0.65 -19.76
CA LEU A 384 -12.72 1.12 -18.92
C LEU A 384 -12.42 0.11 -17.79
N PRO A 385 -11.15 0.03 -17.33
CA PRO A 385 -10.78 -0.85 -16.22
C PRO A 385 -11.47 -0.37 -14.94
N LEU A 386 -12.26 -1.24 -14.31
CA LEU A 386 -13.00 -0.92 -13.09
C LEU A 386 -12.40 -1.64 -11.88
N PHE A 387 -12.08 -2.91 -12.05
CA PHE A 387 -11.70 -3.80 -10.97
C PHE A 387 -10.29 -3.51 -10.43
N VAL A 388 -9.31 -3.35 -11.31
CA VAL A 388 -7.91 -3.11 -10.98
C VAL A 388 -7.71 -1.79 -10.20
N PRO A 389 -8.17 -0.62 -10.68
CA PRO A 389 -7.95 0.62 -9.94
C PRO A 389 -8.65 0.60 -8.57
N LEU A 390 -9.88 0.09 -8.50
CA LEU A 390 -10.68 0.15 -7.28
C LEU A 390 -10.31 -0.93 -6.26
N VAL A 391 -10.18 -2.19 -6.68
CA VAL A 391 -10.02 -3.34 -5.78
C VAL A 391 -8.57 -3.72 -5.56
N VAL A 392 -7.68 -3.47 -6.52
CA VAL A 392 -6.25 -3.83 -6.42
C VAL A 392 -5.40 -2.63 -6.03
N MET A 393 -5.48 -1.53 -6.80
CA MET A 393 -4.60 -0.38 -6.59
C MET A 393 -4.97 0.42 -5.34
N THR A 394 -6.26 0.69 -5.11
CA THR A 394 -6.69 1.51 -3.96
C THR A 394 -6.21 0.93 -2.62
N PRO A 395 -6.44 -0.38 -2.30
CA PRO A 395 -5.94 -0.94 -1.04
C PRO A 395 -4.43 -0.97 -0.96
N LEU A 396 -3.73 -1.24 -2.07
CA LEU A 396 -2.27 -1.24 -2.11
C LEU A 396 -1.70 0.16 -1.84
N VAL A 397 -2.28 1.20 -2.44
CA VAL A 397 -1.88 2.59 -2.24
C VAL A 397 -2.17 3.04 -0.80
N VAL A 398 -3.32 2.68 -0.23
CA VAL A 398 -3.64 2.97 1.19
C VAL A 398 -2.65 2.27 2.12
N LEU A 399 -2.40 0.96 1.93
CA LEU A 399 -1.48 0.18 2.76
C LEU A 399 -0.06 0.75 2.71
N THR A 400 0.47 0.98 1.50
CA THR A 400 1.82 1.53 1.31
C THR A 400 1.95 2.93 1.92
N SER A 401 0.91 3.77 1.80
CA SER A 401 0.88 5.10 2.40
C SER A 401 0.89 5.05 3.93
N LEU A 402 0.10 4.17 4.55
CA LEU A 402 0.08 3.99 6.00
C LEU A 402 1.43 3.49 6.54
N LEU A 403 2.04 2.50 5.87
CA LEU A 403 3.37 2.01 6.23
C LEU A 403 4.44 3.10 6.12
N TRP A 404 4.37 3.93 5.07
CA TRP A 404 5.28 5.05 4.87
C TRP A 404 5.12 6.12 5.95
N GLN A 405 3.89 6.51 6.27
CA GLN A 405 3.58 7.47 7.33
C GLN A 405 4.06 6.97 8.70
N ASN A 406 3.88 5.68 9.01
CA ASN A 406 4.34 5.13 10.28
C ASN A 406 5.88 5.12 10.39
N ARG A 407 6.58 4.80 9.30
CA ARG A 407 8.06 4.87 9.26
C ARG A 407 8.57 6.30 9.43
N LEU A 408 7.91 7.27 8.81
CA LEU A 408 8.23 8.69 8.99
C LEU A 408 8.03 9.10 10.45
N ALA A 409 6.89 8.75 11.05
CA ALA A 409 6.60 9.05 12.46
C ALA A 409 7.64 8.44 13.42
N HIS A 410 8.05 7.20 13.19
CA HIS A 410 9.12 6.57 13.98
C HIS A 410 10.47 7.28 13.84
N ARG A 411 10.84 7.68 12.61
CA ARG A 411 12.09 8.44 12.38
C ARG A 411 12.08 9.81 13.02
N ASP A 412 10.93 10.49 13.00
CA ASP A 412 10.79 11.78 13.65
C ASP A 412 10.92 11.65 15.17
N LEU A 413 10.37 10.57 15.75
CA LEU A 413 10.54 10.26 17.18
C LEU A 413 12.02 9.99 17.54
N GLU A 414 12.73 9.21 16.73
CA GLU A 414 14.17 8.93 16.94
C GLU A 414 15.01 10.21 16.89
N ARG A 415 14.74 11.11 15.94
CA ARG A 415 15.41 12.42 15.86
C ARG A 415 15.16 13.27 17.09
N ILE A 416 13.90 13.33 17.55
CA ILE A 416 13.55 14.05 18.77
C ILE A 416 14.31 13.46 19.97
N GLN A 417 14.36 12.13 20.10
CA GLN A 417 15.10 11.47 21.18
C GLN A 417 16.60 11.77 21.14
N GLN A 418 17.23 11.78 19.97
CA GLN A 418 18.64 12.11 19.81
C GLN A 418 18.93 13.56 20.20
N THR A 419 18.10 14.51 19.76
CA THR A 419 18.29 15.93 20.11
C THR A 419 18.08 16.19 21.59
N PHE A 420 17.05 15.62 22.22
CA PHE A 420 16.79 15.82 23.65
C PHE A 420 17.71 15.00 24.57
N GLY A 421 18.33 13.93 24.06
CA GLY A 421 19.32 13.14 24.81
C GLY A 421 20.56 13.93 25.23
N HIS A 422 20.86 15.05 24.58
CA HIS A 422 21.93 15.96 24.98
C HIS A 422 21.55 16.87 26.17
N TYR A 423 20.26 17.04 26.46
CA TYR A 423 19.76 17.97 27.48
C TYR A 423 19.12 17.27 28.68
N LEU A 424 18.71 16.00 28.52
CA LEU A 424 18.05 15.23 29.57
C LEU A 424 18.74 13.87 29.73
N PRO A 425 19.00 13.42 30.97
CA PRO A 425 19.47 12.07 31.22
C PRO A 425 18.58 11.01 30.54
N PRO A 426 19.14 9.93 29.96
CA PRO A 426 18.38 8.93 29.22
C PRO A 426 17.21 8.32 30.01
N SER A 427 17.38 8.17 31.31
CA SER A 427 16.36 7.68 32.25
C SER A 427 15.16 8.62 32.37
N THR A 428 15.37 9.93 32.30
CA THR A 428 14.32 10.94 32.34
C THR A 428 13.58 11.01 31.01
N MET A 429 14.29 10.86 29.88
CA MET A 429 13.65 10.83 28.57
C MET A 429 12.74 9.62 28.39
N ARG A 430 13.20 8.43 28.80
CA ARG A 430 12.41 7.20 28.71
C ARG A 430 11.13 7.28 29.54
N ARG A 431 11.22 7.79 30.77
CA ARG A 431 10.07 8.05 31.64
C ARG A 431 9.09 9.06 31.04
N LEU A 432 9.59 10.10 30.37
CA LEU A 432 8.74 11.10 29.72
C LEU A 432 7.92 10.51 28.56
N VAL A 433 8.52 9.63 27.76
CA VAL A 433 7.86 8.98 26.62
C VAL A 433 6.86 7.92 27.08
N GLU A 434 7.22 7.12 28.09
CA GLU A 434 6.39 5.99 28.55
C GLU A 434 5.23 6.42 29.46
N GLN A 435 5.44 7.44 30.30
CA GLN A 435 4.49 7.79 31.37
C GLN A 435 3.93 9.22 31.24
N GLY A 436 4.41 9.99 30.26
CA GLY A 436 4.00 11.37 30.02
C GLY A 436 4.60 12.37 31.03
N TYR A 437 4.41 13.67 30.77
CA TYR A 437 5.01 14.78 31.54
C TYR A 437 4.56 14.84 33.02
N ARG A 438 3.41 14.24 33.37
CA ARG A 438 2.76 14.40 34.68
C ARG A 438 3.44 13.64 35.83
N THR A 439 4.32 12.68 35.57
CA THR A 439 4.96 11.85 36.61
C THR A 439 6.26 12.42 37.18
N LEU A 440 6.71 13.60 36.73
CA LEU A 440 7.95 14.24 37.18
C LEU A 440 7.83 15.07 38.48
N ASP A 441 6.65 15.10 39.11
CA ASP A 441 6.33 15.93 40.29
C ASP A 441 6.56 15.23 41.65
N ASP A 442 7.37 14.17 41.66
CA ASP A 442 7.53 13.32 42.84
C ASP A 442 8.58 13.90 43.80
N ARG A 443 8.15 14.76 44.73
CA ARG A 443 8.97 15.25 45.85
C ARG A 443 9.32 14.08 46.75
N ARG A 444 10.55 13.56 46.62
CA ARG A 444 11.01 12.42 47.41
C ARG A 444 12.16 12.83 48.33
N THR A 445 11.95 12.67 49.64
CA THR A 445 13.03 12.73 50.62
C THR A 445 13.79 11.41 50.60
N VAL A 446 15.10 11.49 50.40
CA VAL A 446 16.02 10.34 50.34
C VAL A 446 17.29 10.67 51.12
N TYR A 447 17.99 9.65 51.59
CA TYR A 447 19.35 9.82 52.12
C TYR A 447 20.35 9.85 50.96
N GLY A 448 21.37 10.68 51.06
CA GLY A 448 22.45 10.66 50.08
C GLY A 448 23.69 11.44 50.49
N VAL A 449 24.64 11.49 49.57
CA VAL A 449 25.90 12.23 49.68
C VAL A 449 25.90 13.32 48.61
N CYS A 450 26.18 14.56 48.99
CA CYS A 450 26.32 15.69 48.08
C CYS A 450 27.79 16.07 47.97
N LEU A 451 28.21 16.36 46.75
CA LEU A 451 29.53 16.85 46.39
C LEU A 451 29.41 18.24 45.75
N MET A 452 30.33 19.12 46.11
CA MET A 452 30.56 20.39 45.44
C MET A 452 32.04 20.50 45.04
N THR A 453 32.30 20.93 43.81
CA THR A 453 33.66 21.22 43.33
C THR A 453 33.89 22.71 43.08
N ASP A 454 35.14 23.13 43.11
CA ASP A 454 35.63 24.47 42.70
C ASP A 454 37.00 24.33 42.03
N ALA A 455 37.22 25.00 40.90
CA ALA A 455 38.50 24.96 40.21
C ALA A 455 39.38 26.13 40.67
N GLN A 456 40.48 25.80 41.35
CA GLN A 456 41.41 26.80 41.86
C GLN A 456 42.05 27.59 40.71
N GLY A 457 41.88 28.91 40.74
CA GLY A 457 42.50 29.83 39.79
C GLY A 457 41.69 30.07 38.51
N TYR A 458 40.49 29.47 38.39
CA TYR A 458 39.63 29.63 37.22
C TYR A 458 39.35 31.10 36.86
N THR A 459 39.02 31.95 37.84
CA THR A 459 38.73 33.38 37.58
C THR A 459 39.90 34.09 36.89
N ALA A 460 41.14 33.82 37.31
CA ALA A 460 42.32 34.44 36.71
C ALA A 460 42.54 33.97 35.26
N VAL A 461 42.23 32.70 34.98
CA VAL A 461 42.28 32.15 33.61
C VAL A 461 41.18 32.77 32.75
N ALA A 462 39.96 32.88 33.26
CA ALA A 462 38.81 33.45 32.55
C ALA A 462 38.98 34.92 32.19
N GLU A 463 39.72 35.70 32.99
CA GLU A 463 40.04 37.11 32.69
C GLU A 463 40.97 37.29 31.47
N HIS A 464 41.81 36.29 31.17
CA HIS A 464 42.89 36.42 30.18
C HIS A 464 42.70 35.52 28.95
N MET A 465 41.79 34.54 29.00
CA MET A 465 41.55 33.59 27.91
C MET A 465 40.43 34.06 26.98
N PRO A 466 40.57 33.92 25.64
CA PRO A 466 39.49 34.20 24.69
C PRO A 466 38.24 33.37 24.98
N SER A 467 37.04 33.95 24.83
CA SER A 467 35.79 33.31 25.26
C SER A 467 35.50 31.95 24.61
N HIS A 468 35.93 31.73 23.36
CA HIS A 468 35.73 30.45 22.68
C HIS A 468 36.68 29.35 23.20
N GLU A 469 37.95 29.69 23.45
CA GLU A 469 38.91 28.77 24.09
C GLU A 469 38.54 28.49 25.54
N LEU A 470 37.99 29.48 26.26
CA LEU A 470 37.50 29.32 27.62
C LEU A 470 36.33 28.32 27.69
N VAL A 471 35.40 28.37 26.73
CA VAL A 471 34.29 27.40 26.65
C VAL A 471 34.83 25.99 26.41
N ASP A 472 35.80 25.82 25.51
CA ASP A 472 36.41 24.51 25.25
C ASP A 472 37.20 23.99 26.46
N LEU A 473 37.95 24.86 27.16
CA LEU A 473 38.66 24.52 28.40
C LEU A 473 37.69 24.04 29.48
N VAL A 474 36.59 24.78 29.69
CA VAL A 474 35.56 24.45 30.69
C VAL A 474 34.87 23.14 30.33
N ASN A 475 34.49 22.93 29.06
CA ASN A 475 33.85 21.69 28.63
C ASN A 475 34.78 20.47 28.81
N ASP A 476 36.06 20.59 28.44
CA ASP A 476 37.05 19.52 28.63
C ASP A 476 37.25 19.22 30.13
N TYR A 477 37.37 20.25 30.97
CA TYR A 477 37.53 20.12 32.42
C TYR A 477 36.30 19.50 33.08
N LEU A 478 35.09 19.99 32.79
CA LEU A 478 33.84 19.45 33.31
C LEU A 478 33.64 18.01 32.86
N GLY A 479 33.98 17.67 31.61
CA GLY A 479 33.91 16.31 31.08
C GLY A 479 34.68 15.31 31.94
N VAL A 480 35.90 15.65 32.37
CA VAL A 480 36.71 14.81 33.27
C VAL A 480 35.99 14.54 34.59
N ILE A 481 35.37 15.54 35.19
CA ILE A 481 34.67 15.39 36.48
C ILE A 481 33.39 14.56 36.31
N ILE A 482 32.57 14.92 35.33
CA ILE A 482 31.25 14.32 35.09
C ILE A 482 31.38 12.84 34.75
N GLU A 483 32.40 12.46 33.99
CA GLU A 483 32.68 11.06 33.68
C GLU A 483 32.93 10.24 34.94
N GLN A 484 33.74 10.75 35.88
CA GLN A 484 34.00 10.05 37.14
C GLN A 484 32.77 10.01 38.04
N VAL A 485 31.99 11.09 38.13
CA VAL A 485 30.72 11.09 38.87
C VAL A 485 29.80 9.98 38.35
N ALA A 486 29.61 9.90 37.03
CA ALA A 486 28.75 8.90 36.41
C ALA A 486 29.29 7.46 36.57
N ALA A 487 30.60 7.25 36.44
CA ALA A 487 31.24 5.94 36.58
C ALA A 487 31.02 5.29 37.95
N PHE A 488 30.85 6.10 39.00
CA PHE A 488 30.56 5.66 40.36
C PHE A 488 29.09 5.86 40.76
N GLY A 489 28.18 5.98 39.78
CA GLY A 489 26.73 6.02 40.01
C GLY A 489 26.21 7.31 40.65
N GLY A 490 26.95 8.40 40.54
CA GLY A 490 26.51 9.74 40.93
C GLY A 490 25.73 10.44 39.82
N GLU A 491 24.86 11.37 40.21
CA GLU A 491 24.10 12.20 39.29
C GLU A 491 24.52 13.66 39.43
N VAL A 492 24.80 14.33 38.30
CA VAL A 492 25.10 15.77 38.28
C VAL A 492 23.78 16.53 38.41
N SER A 493 23.67 17.34 39.45
CA SER A 493 22.47 18.17 39.68
C SER A 493 22.55 19.53 39.00
N ASP A 494 23.74 20.13 38.98
CA ASP A 494 23.91 21.53 38.58
C ASP A 494 25.36 21.80 38.21
N ILE A 495 25.57 22.71 37.26
CA ILE A 495 26.89 23.19 36.83
C ILE A 495 26.84 24.71 36.87
N LYS A 496 27.73 25.33 37.64
CA LYS A 496 27.81 26.79 37.77
C LYS A 496 29.23 27.26 37.48
N GLY A 497 29.47 27.71 36.25
CA GLY A 497 30.81 28.04 35.80
C GLY A 497 31.69 26.79 35.79
N ASP A 498 32.73 26.79 36.61
CA ASP A 498 33.69 25.71 36.84
C ASP A 498 33.31 24.75 37.97
N ALA A 499 32.24 25.05 38.72
CA ALA A 499 31.76 24.23 39.83
C ALA A 499 30.76 23.16 39.37
N VAL A 500 30.95 21.92 39.83
CA VAL A 500 30.03 20.80 39.64
C VAL A 500 29.38 20.45 40.97
N MET A 501 28.05 20.39 40.96
CA MET A 501 27.27 19.81 42.05
C MET A 501 26.78 18.43 41.63
N ALA A 502 27.14 17.41 42.41
CA ALA A 502 26.67 16.05 42.18
C ALA A 502 26.16 15.42 43.47
N PHE A 503 25.33 14.38 43.32
CA PHE A 503 24.85 13.61 44.46
C PHE A 503 24.76 12.12 44.17
N TRP A 504 24.85 11.34 45.24
CA TRP A 504 24.53 9.92 45.27
C TRP A 504 23.31 9.73 46.16
N ALA A 505 22.21 9.23 45.59
CA ALA A 505 20.97 9.00 46.32
C ALA A 505 20.45 7.59 46.08
N SER A 506 20.12 6.87 47.14
CA SER A 506 19.48 5.54 47.07
C SER A 506 18.61 5.30 48.29
N ARG A 507 17.63 4.40 48.14
CA ARG A 507 16.72 3.97 49.21
C ARG A 507 17.22 2.78 50.02
N LEU A 508 18.28 2.12 49.56
CA LEU A 508 18.58 0.75 49.96
C LEU A 508 19.82 0.61 50.86
N ASP A 509 20.85 1.44 50.67
CA ASP A 509 22.09 1.31 51.44
C ASP A 509 22.89 2.63 51.52
N ALA A 510 22.99 3.19 52.73
CA ALA A 510 23.77 4.40 52.99
C ALA A 510 25.30 4.16 52.94
N HIS A 511 25.76 2.97 53.31
CA HIS A 511 27.19 2.64 53.32
C HIS A 511 27.73 2.47 51.88
N ALA A 512 26.97 1.83 51.00
CA ALA A 512 27.32 1.73 49.58
C ALA A 512 27.43 3.12 48.91
N LEU A 513 26.50 4.04 49.20
CA LEU A 513 26.54 5.40 48.67
C LEU A 513 27.78 6.17 49.13
N ARG A 514 28.11 6.09 50.43
CA ARG A 514 29.31 6.72 50.99
C ARG A 514 30.59 6.18 50.36
N THR A 515 30.68 4.85 50.23
CA THR A 515 31.84 4.20 49.58
C THR A 515 31.98 4.62 48.12
N ALA A 516 30.89 4.65 47.37
CA ALA A 516 30.88 5.09 45.97
C ALA A 516 31.31 6.56 45.83
N ALA A 517 30.76 7.46 46.67
CA ALA A 517 31.11 8.87 46.65
C ALA A 517 32.58 9.12 47.02
N CYS A 518 33.11 8.46 48.05
CA CYS A 518 34.52 8.55 48.43
C CYS A 518 35.44 8.07 47.29
N ARG A 519 35.10 6.96 46.64
CA ARG A 519 35.87 6.46 45.48
C ARG A 519 35.80 7.41 44.29
N ALA A 520 34.62 7.99 44.02
CA ALA A 520 34.44 8.96 42.96
C ALA A 520 35.32 10.19 43.17
N VAL A 521 35.36 10.74 44.39
CA VAL A 521 36.20 11.90 44.71
C VAL A 521 37.68 11.62 44.51
N LEU A 522 38.16 10.45 44.93
CA LEU A 522 39.55 10.05 44.71
C LEU A 522 39.85 9.87 43.21
N ALA A 523 38.90 9.36 42.43
CA ALA A 523 39.02 9.25 40.99
C ALA A 523 39.03 10.63 40.31
N ILE A 524 38.17 11.56 40.73
CA ILE A 524 38.14 12.95 40.26
C ILE A 524 39.48 13.64 40.58
N ASP A 525 39.98 13.50 41.80
CA ASP A 525 41.26 14.09 42.20
C ASP A 525 42.41 13.62 41.31
N ARG A 526 42.47 12.31 41.04
CA ARG A 526 43.49 11.72 40.17
C ARG A 526 43.31 12.15 38.71
N ALA A 527 42.09 12.07 38.19
CA ALA A 527 41.80 12.38 36.79
C ALA A 527 42.05 13.86 36.48
N THR A 528 41.66 14.77 37.38
CA THR A 528 41.95 16.20 37.23
C THR A 528 43.44 16.49 37.38
N ALA A 529 44.15 15.81 38.29
CA ALA A 529 45.61 15.93 38.40
C ALA A 529 46.35 15.46 37.14
N ASP A 530 45.89 14.39 36.51
CA ASP A 530 46.47 13.89 35.26
C ASP A 530 46.10 14.79 34.07
N TRP A 531 44.86 15.25 33.99
CA TRP A 531 44.43 16.23 32.98
C TRP A 531 45.19 17.57 33.09
N ASN A 532 45.48 18.04 34.29
CA ASN A 532 46.27 19.25 34.54
C ASN A 532 47.72 19.15 34.00
N LYS A 533 48.24 17.93 33.77
CA LYS A 533 49.59 17.73 33.20
C LYS A 533 49.58 17.72 31.67
N VAL A 534 48.47 17.36 31.04
CA VAL A 534 48.43 17.00 29.60
C VAL A 534 47.42 17.79 28.77
N ASN A 535 46.60 18.65 29.38
CA ASN A 535 45.59 19.40 28.63
C ASN A 535 46.22 20.33 27.60
N ARG A 536 45.55 20.45 26.46
CA ARG A 536 46.00 21.24 25.29
C ARG A 536 46.15 22.74 25.55
N PHE A 537 45.60 23.25 26.66
CA PHE A 537 45.60 24.66 27.00
C PHE A 537 46.80 25.06 27.87
N GLY A 538 47.54 24.09 28.42
CA GLY A 538 48.69 24.37 29.29
C GLY A 538 48.31 25.03 30.62
N VAL A 539 47.05 24.91 31.04
CA VAL A 539 46.52 25.53 32.27
C VAL A 539 46.36 24.46 33.34
N SER A 540 46.72 24.79 34.59
CA SER A 540 46.47 23.92 35.75
C SER A 540 45.26 24.45 36.54
N LEU A 541 44.24 23.62 36.68
CA LEU A 541 43.03 23.84 37.46
C LEU A 541 42.93 22.79 38.59
N PRO A 542 43.69 22.95 39.70
CA PRO A 542 43.54 22.08 40.86
C PRO A 542 42.10 22.13 41.37
N THR A 543 41.48 20.97 41.56
CA THR A 543 40.06 20.91 41.96
C THR A 543 39.95 20.73 43.46
N ARG A 544 39.16 21.60 44.09
CA ARG A 544 38.74 21.46 45.49
C ARG A 544 37.39 20.79 45.55
N ILE A 545 37.19 19.97 46.57
CA ILE A 545 35.98 19.16 46.74
C ILE A 545 35.53 19.22 48.20
N GLY A 546 34.25 19.52 48.38
CA GLY A 546 33.54 19.42 49.66
C GLY A 546 32.44 18.37 49.58
N MET A 547 32.39 17.44 50.54
CA MET A 547 31.31 16.45 50.63
C MET A 547 30.60 16.42 51.98
N HIS A 548 29.28 16.33 51.95
CA HIS A 548 28.45 16.07 53.12
C HIS A 548 27.40 15.01 52.83
N CYS A 549 26.95 14.28 53.84
CA CYS A 549 25.85 13.32 53.73
C CYS A 549 24.68 13.70 54.64
N GLY A 550 23.47 13.28 54.25
CA GLY A 550 22.27 13.55 55.02
C GLY A 550 21.00 13.34 54.21
N ALA A 551 19.87 13.76 54.79
CA ALA A 551 18.60 13.77 54.08
C ALA A 551 18.57 14.91 53.04
N MET A 552 18.10 14.59 51.84
CA MET A 552 17.87 15.52 50.74
C MET A 552 16.49 15.29 50.15
N THR A 553 15.86 16.34 49.63
CA THR A 553 14.64 16.20 48.82
C THR A 553 14.99 16.41 47.36
N LEU A 554 14.72 15.39 46.54
CA LEU A 554 14.74 15.54 45.09
C LEU A 554 13.40 16.15 44.68
N ALA A 555 13.45 17.37 44.13
CA ALA A 555 12.26 18.11 43.75
C ALA A 555 12.47 18.88 42.45
N ARG A 556 11.35 19.12 41.77
CA ARG A 556 11.25 20.12 40.71
C ARG A 556 11.20 21.51 41.37
N VAL A 557 12.21 22.34 41.11
CA VAL A 557 12.33 23.70 41.69
C VAL A 557 12.32 24.72 40.55
N GLY A 558 11.44 25.71 40.62
CA GLY A 558 11.28 26.72 39.56
C GLY A 558 9.91 27.40 39.55
N ALA A 559 9.71 28.32 38.60
CA ALA A 559 8.47 29.08 38.43
C ALA A 559 8.14 29.27 36.93
N ALA A 560 6.85 29.31 36.60
CA ALA A 560 6.31 29.41 35.23
C ALA A 560 6.84 28.29 34.30
N ASP A 561 7.73 28.61 33.36
CA ASP A 561 8.21 27.67 32.34
C ASP A 561 9.65 27.17 32.60
N HIS A 562 10.28 27.61 33.69
CA HIS A 562 11.65 27.25 34.04
C HIS A 562 11.64 26.37 35.28
N TYR A 563 11.85 25.07 35.08
CA TYR A 563 11.87 24.10 36.16
C TYR A 563 13.07 23.17 36.01
N GLU A 564 13.83 23.04 37.10
CA GLU A 564 15.00 22.17 37.17
C GLU A 564 14.75 21.09 38.24
N HIS A 565 15.14 19.85 37.95
CA HIS A 565 15.22 18.81 38.97
C HIS A 565 16.50 19.03 39.77
N ARG A 566 16.36 19.48 41.03
CA ARG A 566 17.51 19.78 41.90
C ARG A 566 17.38 19.04 43.24
N ALA A 567 18.52 18.70 43.82
CA ALA A 567 18.58 18.31 45.22
C ALA A 567 18.41 19.55 46.11
N VAL A 568 17.50 19.47 47.10
CA VAL A 568 17.24 20.54 48.06
C VAL A 568 17.46 20.03 49.47
N GLY A 569 18.22 20.77 50.28
CA GLY A 569 18.43 20.48 51.70
C GLY A 569 19.69 21.13 52.26
N ASP A 570 19.86 21.04 53.59
CA ASP A 570 21.06 21.51 54.29
C ASP A 570 22.35 20.83 53.79
N ILE A 571 22.21 19.64 53.19
CA ILE A 571 23.30 18.89 52.59
C ILE A 571 24.07 19.68 51.52
N VAL A 572 23.35 20.41 50.66
CA VAL A 572 23.92 21.18 49.54
C VAL A 572 24.72 22.37 50.08
N ASN A 573 24.13 23.08 51.04
CA ASN A 573 24.78 24.21 51.69
C ASN A 573 26.02 23.79 52.48
N THR A 574 25.98 22.63 53.14
CA THR A 574 27.10 22.12 53.92
C THR A 574 28.24 21.64 53.03
N ALA A 575 27.95 20.93 51.93
CA ALA A 575 28.97 20.54 50.95
C ALA A 575 29.69 21.75 50.35
N SER A 576 28.94 22.80 49.93
CA SER A 576 29.55 24.04 49.43
C SER A 576 30.41 24.76 50.47
N ARG A 577 30.01 24.75 51.75
CA ARG A 577 30.81 25.35 52.83
C ARG A 577 32.08 24.54 53.14
N LEU A 578 32.03 23.22 53.01
CA LEU A 578 33.22 22.37 53.15
C LEU A 578 34.21 22.59 52.01
N GLU A 579 33.72 22.77 50.78
CA GLU A 579 34.56 23.18 49.65
C GLU A 579 35.23 24.54 49.98
N GLN A 580 34.49 25.56 50.39
CA GLN A 580 35.06 26.87 50.74
C GLN A 580 36.05 26.78 51.92
N LEU A 581 35.81 25.90 52.89
CA LEU A 581 36.72 25.65 54.01
C LEU A 581 38.05 25.05 53.52
N SER A 582 38.02 24.22 52.48
CA SER A 582 39.23 23.61 51.90
C SER A 582 40.23 24.66 51.42
N LYS A 583 39.72 25.75 50.81
CA LYS A 583 40.53 26.92 50.43
C LYS A 583 41.24 27.57 51.62
N ARG A 584 40.60 27.63 52.79
CA ARG A 584 41.18 28.22 54.01
C ARG A 584 42.22 27.30 54.65
N LEU A 585 41.94 26.00 54.69
CA LEU A 585 42.82 24.99 55.30
C LEU A 585 43.99 24.60 54.39
N GLY A 586 43.93 24.95 53.10
CA GLY A 586 44.91 24.50 52.11
C GLY A 586 44.77 23.03 51.74
N SER A 587 43.62 22.42 52.03
CA SER A 587 43.27 21.05 51.63
C SER A 587 42.53 21.05 50.29
N ARG A 588 42.52 19.91 49.60
CA ARG A 588 41.74 19.72 48.36
C ARG A 588 40.46 18.92 48.57
N LEU A 589 40.45 17.97 49.50
CA LEU A 589 39.38 16.98 49.62
C LEU A 589 38.83 16.98 51.06
N LEU A 590 37.82 17.80 51.33
CA LEU A 590 37.19 17.87 52.64
C LEU A 590 35.85 17.14 52.65
N VAL A 591 35.66 16.33 53.69
CA VAL A 591 34.45 15.53 53.87
C VAL A 591 33.99 15.65 55.32
N SER A 592 32.67 15.67 55.55
CA SER A 592 32.17 15.54 56.92
C SER A 592 32.37 14.12 57.46
N GLU A 593 32.53 13.97 58.77
CA GLU A 593 32.66 12.66 59.44
C GLU A 593 31.62 11.62 58.98
N GLY A 594 30.34 12.01 58.88
CA GLY A 594 29.27 11.10 58.44
C GLY A 594 29.47 10.51 57.03
N VAL A 595 30.30 11.11 56.16
CA VAL A 595 30.57 10.59 54.81
C VAL A 595 31.58 9.45 54.84
N VAL A 596 32.49 9.44 55.81
CA VAL A 596 33.54 8.43 55.95
C VAL A 596 33.19 7.36 56.99
N GLU A 597 32.11 7.57 57.74
CA GLU A 597 31.61 6.62 58.73
C GLU A 597 31.34 5.24 58.10
N GLY A 598 32.05 4.23 58.61
CA GLY A 598 31.99 2.85 58.14
C GLY A 598 32.60 2.62 56.76
N VAL A 599 33.41 3.53 56.19
CA VAL A 599 34.10 3.33 54.91
C VAL A 599 35.57 2.94 55.16
N ASP A 600 35.87 1.63 55.14
CA ASP A 600 37.20 1.12 55.53
C ASP A 600 38.27 1.18 54.41
N ASP A 601 37.84 1.36 53.16
CA ASP A 601 38.71 1.36 51.97
C ASP A 601 39.47 2.68 51.76
N VAL A 602 39.31 3.66 52.65
CA VAL A 602 39.96 4.98 52.54
C VAL A 602 40.74 5.34 53.80
N VAL A 603 41.78 6.16 53.61
CA VAL A 603 42.52 6.80 54.71
C VAL A 603 42.03 8.24 54.81
N THR A 604 41.73 8.67 56.03
CA THR A 604 41.30 10.04 56.32
C THR A 604 42.12 10.62 57.44
N ARG A 605 42.20 11.94 57.50
CA ARG A 605 42.82 12.71 58.58
C ARG A 605 41.76 13.56 59.25
N ARG A 606 41.52 13.38 60.55
CA ARG A 606 40.54 14.17 61.29
C ARG A 606 41.09 15.57 61.53
N LEU A 607 40.40 16.59 61.04
CA LEU A 607 40.81 18.00 61.19
C LEU A 607 40.19 18.68 62.41
N GLY A 608 39.29 18.01 63.12
CA GLY A 608 38.59 18.54 64.27
C GLY A 608 37.22 19.16 63.93
N SER A 609 36.66 19.87 64.89
CA SER A 609 35.31 20.42 64.81
C SER A 609 35.28 21.88 64.35
N PHE A 610 34.56 22.17 63.26
CA PHE A 610 34.46 23.50 62.67
C PHE A 610 33.03 24.06 62.78
N SER A 611 32.93 25.33 63.21
CA SER A 611 31.67 26.09 63.14
C SER A 611 31.51 26.72 61.77
N LEU A 612 30.60 26.16 60.96
CA LEU A 612 30.29 26.69 59.63
C LEU A 612 29.23 27.80 59.72
N PRO A 613 29.38 28.92 59.01
CA PRO A 613 28.42 30.02 59.05
C PRO A 613 26.99 29.56 58.78
N GLY A 614 26.03 29.90 59.66
CA GLY A 614 24.62 29.52 59.49
C GLY A 614 24.26 28.08 59.84
N ARG A 615 25.17 27.30 60.45
CA ARG A 615 24.87 26.00 61.07
C ARG A 615 24.96 26.14 62.59
N ARG A 616 23.99 25.58 63.32
CA ARG A 616 23.95 25.67 64.80
C ARG A 616 24.96 24.75 65.49
N ASN A 617 25.20 23.57 64.91
CA ASN A 617 26.08 22.57 65.47
C ASN A 617 27.41 22.55 64.71
N PRO A 618 28.56 22.60 65.41
CA PRO A 618 29.86 22.33 64.81
C PRO A 618 29.88 20.99 64.06
N LEU A 619 30.64 20.92 62.98
CA LEU A 619 30.76 19.74 62.14
C LEU A 619 32.19 19.20 62.23
N VAL A 620 32.34 17.90 62.51
CA VAL A 620 33.64 17.24 62.45
C VAL A 620 34.02 17.04 61.00
N VAL A 621 35.19 17.58 60.63
CA VAL A 621 35.69 17.57 59.26
C VAL A 621 36.88 16.63 59.17
N HIS A 622 36.91 15.85 58.10
CA HIS A 622 38.02 15.00 57.72
C HIS A 622 38.57 15.46 56.38
N GLU A 623 39.87 15.30 56.21
CA GLU A 623 40.48 15.30 54.89
C GLU A 623 40.56 13.88 54.37
N LEU A 624 40.13 13.67 53.13
CA LEU A 624 40.23 12.39 52.45
C LEU A 624 41.60 12.29 51.75
N LEU A 625 42.47 11.37 52.20
CA LEU A 625 43.86 11.32 51.75
C LEU A 625 44.09 10.39 50.56
N GLY A 626 43.29 9.33 50.43
CA GLY A 626 43.46 8.31 49.40
C GLY A 626 42.86 6.97 49.77
N ARG A 627 43.02 5.98 48.89
CA ARG A 627 42.64 4.59 49.20
C ARG A 627 43.59 3.98 50.21
N SER A 628 43.07 3.13 51.09
CA SER A 628 43.84 2.39 52.09
C SER A 628 45.04 1.65 51.50
N ALA A 629 44.90 1.09 50.28
CA ALA A 629 45.99 0.39 49.60
C ALA A 629 47.13 1.34 49.15
N ASP A 630 46.81 2.57 48.78
CA ASP A 630 47.73 3.48 48.09
C ASP A 630 48.49 4.39 49.04
N VAL A 631 47.85 4.83 50.12
CA VAL A 631 48.40 5.94 50.95
C VAL A 631 48.65 5.56 52.41
N ARG A 632 48.20 4.39 52.88
CA ARG A 632 48.35 4.00 54.29
C ARG A 632 49.82 3.96 54.72
N HIS A 633 50.70 3.42 53.90
CA HIS A 633 52.14 3.37 54.18
C HIS A 633 52.79 4.77 54.18
N VAL A 634 52.26 5.71 53.40
CA VAL A 634 52.76 7.10 53.31
C VAL A 634 52.39 7.91 54.56
N TRP A 635 51.21 7.67 55.11
CA TRP A 635 50.65 8.45 56.23
C TRP A 635 50.75 7.75 57.59
N ALA A 636 51.23 6.51 57.66
CA ALA A 636 51.29 5.72 58.89
C ALA A 636 52.10 6.40 60.01
N GLU A 637 53.19 7.07 59.67
CA GLU A 637 54.03 7.78 60.65
C GLU A 637 53.52 9.20 60.90
N VAL A 638 52.90 9.86 59.92
CA VAL A 638 52.44 11.26 60.02
C VAL A 638 51.16 11.40 60.84
N LEU A 639 50.18 10.50 60.64
CA LEU A 639 48.85 10.61 61.25
C LEU A 639 48.88 10.57 62.79
N PRO A 640 49.64 9.69 63.47
CA PRO A 640 49.68 9.69 64.93
C PRO A 640 50.15 11.02 65.52
N HIS A 641 51.15 11.67 64.90
CA HIS A 641 51.62 12.99 65.31
C HIS A 641 50.58 14.07 65.03
N PHE A 642 49.92 14.02 63.87
CA PHE A 642 48.88 14.97 63.53
C PHE A 642 47.65 14.85 64.45
N ASP A 643 47.18 13.64 64.70
CA ASP A 643 46.03 13.36 65.57
C ASP A 643 46.30 13.80 67.02
N ALA A 644 47.53 13.56 67.51
CA ALA A 644 47.97 14.10 68.81
C ALA A 644 47.99 15.63 68.82
N GLY A 645 48.41 16.26 67.72
CA GLY A 645 48.38 17.71 67.55
C GLY A 645 46.97 18.29 67.58
N VAL A 646 46.03 17.69 66.85
CA VAL A 646 44.61 18.11 66.84
C VAL A 646 43.99 17.92 68.23
N ALA A 647 44.24 16.79 68.90
CA ALA A 647 43.73 16.55 70.25
C ALA A 647 44.25 17.57 71.27
N ALA A 648 45.54 17.90 71.23
CA ALA A 648 46.14 18.94 72.06
C ALA A 648 45.59 20.34 71.73
N TYR A 649 45.38 20.63 70.43
CA TYR A 649 44.80 21.88 69.96
C TYR A 649 43.35 22.06 70.46
N GLU A 650 42.52 21.01 70.35
CA GLU A 650 41.14 21.00 70.87
C GLU A 650 41.09 21.10 72.41
N ALA A 651 42.09 20.54 73.11
CA ALA A 651 42.24 20.67 74.56
C ALA A 651 42.80 22.04 75.02
N GLY A 652 43.24 22.89 74.09
CA GLY A 652 43.84 24.19 74.37
C GLY A 652 45.32 24.15 74.81
N ASP A 653 45.98 22.99 74.77
CA ASP A 653 47.41 22.84 75.06
C ASP A 653 48.25 23.19 73.83
N ARG A 654 48.61 24.48 73.74
CA ARG A 654 49.34 25.05 72.60
C ARG A 654 50.74 24.46 72.44
N ILE A 655 51.43 24.16 73.53
CA ILE A 655 52.82 23.68 73.49
C ILE A 655 52.85 22.25 72.95
N ALA A 656 51.96 21.40 73.48
CA ALA A 656 51.83 20.02 72.99
C ALA A 656 51.34 19.99 71.53
N ALA A 657 50.39 20.85 71.16
CA ALA A 657 49.89 20.95 69.79
C ALA A 657 50.99 21.40 68.82
N GLN A 658 51.73 22.46 69.13
CA GLN A 658 52.79 22.98 68.27
C GLN A 658 53.91 21.93 68.08
N LYS A 659 54.31 21.23 69.14
CA LYS A 659 55.30 20.15 69.06
C LYS A 659 54.81 19.02 68.14
N ALA A 660 53.60 18.52 68.36
CA ALA A 660 53.06 17.40 67.60
C ALA A 660 52.84 17.74 66.11
N PHE A 661 52.39 18.97 65.80
CA PHE A 661 52.31 19.43 64.41
C PHE A 661 53.70 19.64 63.77
N ALA A 662 54.70 20.12 64.53
CA ALA A 662 56.06 20.24 64.03
C ALA A 662 56.67 18.86 63.71
N ASP A 663 56.42 17.85 64.55
CA ASP A 663 56.84 16.47 64.32
C ASP A 663 56.17 15.90 63.05
N ALA A 664 54.85 16.13 62.86
CA ALA A 664 54.14 15.74 61.65
C ALA A 664 54.69 16.45 60.39
N LEU A 665 54.99 17.75 60.48
CA LEU A 665 55.54 18.54 59.37
C LEU A 665 56.98 18.14 59.02
N ALA A 666 57.76 17.68 59.99
CA ALA A 666 59.12 17.16 59.76
C ALA A 666 59.09 15.89 58.90
N LEU A 667 58.11 15.02 59.13
CA LEU A 667 57.86 13.82 58.33
C LEU A 667 57.31 14.16 56.93
N ARG A 668 56.50 15.22 56.82
CA ARG A 668 55.91 15.65 55.55
C ARG A 668 55.93 17.17 55.36
N LYS A 669 57.01 17.67 54.73
CA LYS A 669 57.27 19.12 54.57
C LYS A 669 56.26 19.84 53.66
N ASP A 670 55.66 19.14 52.71
CA ASP A 670 54.69 19.68 51.76
C ASP A 670 53.27 19.84 52.33
N ASP A 671 53.01 19.41 53.58
CA ASP A 671 51.68 19.39 54.19
C ASP A 671 51.17 20.80 54.57
N THR A 672 50.29 21.32 53.72
CA THR A 672 49.66 22.65 53.85
C THR A 672 48.73 22.76 55.05
N VAL A 673 48.01 21.69 55.39
CA VAL A 673 47.05 21.69 56.50
C VAL A 673 47.78 21.72 57.83
N THR A 674 48.85 20.95 57.98
CA THR A 674 49.69 21.00 59.19
C THR A 674 50.31 22.39 59.38
N ARG A 675 50.79 23.02 58.30
CA ARG A 675 51.26 24.42 58.36
C ARG A 675 50.16 25.39 58.77
N TRP A 676 48.94 25.18 58.29
CA TRP A 676 47.80 26.01 58.69
C TRP A 676 47.55 25.94 60.20
N PHE A 677 47.56 24.74 60.80
CA PHE A 677 47.39 24.59 62.26
C PHE A 677 48.49 25.28 63.06
N ILE A 678 49.75 25.15 62.64
CA ILE A 678 50.88 25.86 63.29
C ILE A 678 50.66 27.38 63.22
N ALA A 679 50.29 27.91 62.05
CA ALA A 679 50.01 29.33 61.88
C ALA A 679 48.81 29.82 62.72
N GLN A 680 47.79 28.98 62.95
CA GLN A 680 46.69 29.32 63.86
C GLN A 680 47.14 29.39 65.32
N ILE A 681 48.03 28.48 65.75
CA ILE A 681 48.59 28.53 67.11
C ILE A 681 49.42 29.80 67.29
N ASP A 682 50.23 30.16 66.29
CA ASP A 682 51.09 31.35 66.29
C ASP A 682 50.30 32.67 66.21
N THR A 683 49.05 32.66 65.75
CA THR A 683 48.20 33.87 65.71
C THR A 683 47.33 34.03 66.96
N MET A 684 47.32 33.04 67.86
CA MET A 684 46.64 33.08 69.15
C MET A 684 47.52 33.62 70.30
N THR A 685 48.78 33.98 70.00
CA THR A 685 49.68 34.75 70.88
C THR A 685 49.41 36.24 70.74
#